data_AF-A0A2E8JRS4-F1
#
_entry.id   AF-A0A2E8JRS4-F1
#
_cell.length_a   1.000
_cell.length_b   1.000
_cell.length_c   1.000
_cell.angle_alpha   90.00
_cell.angle_beta   90.00
_cell.angle_gamma   90.00
#
_symmetry.space_group_name_H-M   'P 1'
#
loop_
_entity.id
_entity.type
_entity.pdbx_description
1 polymer ?
#
loop_
_entity_poly.entity_id
_entity_poly.type
_entity_poly.pdbx_seq_one_letter_code
_entity_poly.pdbx_strand_id
1 'polypeptide(L)'
;MTTHALASVASNFHQFEVDENIVNDLIYRQNGTVATALGELVMNAIDAGSEKIEILVSAEGFEIRDNGTGFADEESVMRFFKRFGTPHTEGDATFGRFRIGRGQIMAFARTTWHSRTFKMTTDLESGQKGFEFEKDVPAYSGCKVSGKFYKPLNPYDLGKVHEGLSDRVRYVSTPVFINQIQVNPQEKLRWDYEDDQIKIAFNPQGRYSLKLYSLGVFVKELHIHQYGFQADVVTKQALKLNMARNEVNQDDPLWLHVHAVLREEMRKRKRGAKTLSENERSALIDQLMFDEVALRDVISLPLLKDVRGKSTSILVELRKKRPWSAMVGSTSELRDKRLGDRVSAGGSALVLSKEELDLWQCDSIESLLSRLKQSIKTSELRRKESERDSRNLDIYYMGLLQEVRVVEFSTLAKGLSSKYELIKQSDLTALERAQRNALQYALDIAAGRLARTREIEVTKRKLFIGDGLATAWTDSSTYVAVNRSTLTYFENGIPGLLQLCAILLHELTHESGSVLDNGHDHAFYEHFHDAVLCGPIGNDVLGSSVQSLQSRYSVELQRAKLPMPKWMDNDDLITVTLGLNTSKPTKLLSWFLKEAGLAHLLGRGEVRVQAYMDQLWNMDVAVRKIKATLFRRHKLKHLTPENLSHIEDFRERAALISADDKRLLCQALELEGLDNSDPTVELLNDFNLPREEVGDWRIRMSHLRMGNLAVLTSAPAFGVEYVESIRRQEVKSMVGKDFFVARATSRRETIDAGKLVSEGVEGRLAAHKEALESLLLGIRNPQERMEFAKRFLSEEFRRTL
;
A
#
# COMPACT_ATOMS: atom_id res chain seq x y z
N MET A 1 81.11 -40.99 42.26
CA MET A 1 80.25 -41.79 41.37
C MET A 1 78.81 -41.63 41.82
N THR A 2 77.99 -40.90 41.07
CA THR A 2 76.57 -41.21 40.86
C THR A 2 76.04 -40.38 39.70
N THR A 3 75.85 -41.06 38.58
CA THR A 3 75.27 -40.59 37.33
C THR A 3 73.74 -40.67 37.43
N HIS A 4 73.05 -39.55 37.20
CA HIS A 4 71.61 -39.60 36.85
C HIS A 4 71.48 -39.39 35.34
N ALA A 5 71.10 -40.47 34.66
CA ALA A 5 70.72 -40.48 33.27
C ALA A 5 69.32 -39.89 33.11
N LEU A 6 69.18 -38.88 32.24
CA LEU A 6 67.90 -38.41 31.72
C LEU A 6 67.46 -39.38 30.62
N ALA A 7 66.43 -40.16 30.89
CA ALA A 7 65.78 -41.04 29.93
C ALA A 7 65.08 -40.20 28.85
N SER A 8 65.35 -40.50 27.58
CA SER A 8 64.62 -39.93 26.45
C SER A 8 63.19 -40.48 26.43
N VAL A 9 62.20 -39.61 26.57
CA VAL A 9 60.80 -39.95 26.36
C VAL A 9 60.59 -40.22 24.86
N ALA A 10 60.26 -41.46 24.51
CA ALA A 10 59.91 -41.82 23.14
C ALA A 10 58.66 -41.04 22.70
N SER A 11 58.75 -40.36 21.56
CA SER A 11 57.61 -39.66 20.95
C SER A 11 56.61 -40.69 20.42
N ASN A 12 55.48 -40.85 21.13
CA ASN A 12 54.32 -41.62 20.67
C ASN A 12 53.50 -40.77 19.69
N PHE A 13 54.08 -40.44 18.53
CA PHE A 13 53.35 -39.78 17.46
C PHE A 13 52.49 -40.81 16.72
N HIS A 14 51.18 -40.60 16.73
CA HIS A 14 50.23 -41.37 15.93
C HIS A 14 49.56 -40.43 14.94
N GLN A 15 49.63 -40.79 13.66
CA GLN A 15 48.94 -40.05 12.61
C GLN A 15 47.43 -40.33 12.69
N PHE A 16 46.61 -39.31 12.45
CA PHE A 16 45.17 -39.51 12.29
C PHE A 16 44.88 -40.34 11.04
N GLU A 17 44.03 -41.35 11.18
CA GLU A 17 43.49 -42.16 10.08
C GLU A 17 42.09 -41.66 9.70
N VAL A 18 41.69 -41.92 8.46
CA VAL A 18 40.44 -41.44 7.89
C VAL A 18 39.54 -42.64 7.57
N ASP A 19 38.32 -42.63 8.11
CA ASP A 19 37.33 -43.68 7.85
C ASP A 19 36.86 -43.68 6.38
N GLU A 20 36.61 -44.86 5.82
CA GLU A 20 36.16 -45.00 4.42
C GLU A 20 34.83 -44.29 4.13
N ASN A 21 33.99 -44.09 5.15
CA ASN A 21 32.71 -43.39 5.00
C ASN A 21 32.86 -41.87 4.94
N ILE A 22 34.04 -41.31 5.20
CA ILE A 22 34.23 -39.85 5.15
C ILE A 22 33.90 -39.28 3.76
N VAL A 23 34.14 -40.05 2.68
CA VAL A 23 33.88 -39.58 1.31
C VAL A 23 32.38 -39.39 1.10
N ASN A 24 31.56 -40.30 1.62
CA ASN A 24 30.11 -40.16 1.59
C ASN A 24 29.65 -38.98 2.45
N ASP A 25 30.21 -38.80 3.65
CA ASP A 25 29.90 -37.66 4.50
C ASP A 25 30.32 -36.34 3.84
N LEU A 26 31.46 -36.29 3.14
CA LEU A 26 31.88 -35.12 2.37
C LEU A 26 30.93 -34.84 1.21
N ILE A 27 30.31 -35.85 0.59
CA ILE A 27 29.36 -35.64 -0.51
C ILE A 27 27.99 -35.20 0.02
N TYR A 28 27.41 -35.91 1.00
CA TYR A 28 26.05 -35.69 1.49
C TYR A 28 25.94 -34.58 2.55
N ARG A 29 26.96 -34.36 3.38
CA ARG A 29 26.95 -33.32 4.43
C ARG A 29 27.57 -32.00 3.99
N GLN A 30 28.05 -31.92 2.74
CA GLN A 30 28.24 -30.61 2.13
C GLN A 30 26.87 -29.94 2.00
N ASN A 31 26.62 -28.96 2.88
CA ASN A 31 25.36 -28.26 3.00
C ASN A 31 25.05 -27.54 1.66
N GLY A 32 24.21 -28.15 0.82
CA GLY A 32 24.01 -27.70 -0.56
C GLY A 32 22.57 -27.85 -1.03
N THR A 33 22.20 -27.06 -2.02
CA THR A 33 20.97 -27.21 -2.81
C THR A 33 21.34 -27.58 -4.24
N VAL A 34 20.38 -28.00 -5.06
CA VAL A 34 20.63 -28.24 -6.50
C VAL A 34 21.26 -27.00 -7.16
N ALA A 35 20.82 -25.79 -6.80
CA ALA A 35 21.39 -24.56 -7.33
C ALA A 35 22.87 -24.36 -6.93
N THR A 36 23.26 -24.67 -5.68
CA THR A 36 24.67 -24.59 -5.27
C THR A 36 25.52 -25.63 -5.97
N ALA A 37 25.01 -26.86 -6.08
CA ALA A 37 25.69 -27.96 -6.76
C ALA A 37 25.92 -27.69 -8.26
N LEU A 38 24.92 -27.11 -8.95
CA LEU A 38 25.09 -26.67 -10.34
C LEU A 38 26.06 -25.48 -10.44
N GLY A 39 26.03 -24.56 -9.47
CA GLY A 39 27.00 -23.45 -9.39
C GLY A 39 28.45 -23.92 -9.24
N GLU A 40 28.68 -25.03 -8.52
CA GLU A 40 29.99 -25.68 -8.44
C GLU A 40 30.47 -26.19 -9.79
N LEU A 41 29.58 -26.75 -10.60
CA LEU A 41 29.91 -27.20 -11.96
C LEU A 41 30.23 -26.01 -12.89
N VAL A 42 29.53 -24.88 -12.74
CA VAL A 42 29.86 -23.64 -13.47
C VAL A 42 31.26 -23.15 -13.12
N MET A 43 31.62 -23.12 -11.84
CA MET A 43 32.98 -22.74 -11.43
C MET A 43 34.05 -23.67 -12.01
N ASN A 44 33.80 -24.99 -12.04
CA ASN A 44 34.73 -25.94 -12.65
C ASN A 44 34.90 -25.73 -14.15
N ALA A 45 33.83 -25.36 -14.87
CA ALA A 45 33.91 -25.00 -16.28
C ALA A 45 34.75 -23.73 -16.48
N ILE A 46 34.56 -22.69 -15.66
CA ILE A 46 35.40 -21.48 -15.72
C ILE A 46 36.88 -21.82 -15.46
N ASP A 47 37.17 -22.66 -14.47
CA ASP A 47 38.53 -23.13 -14.20
C ASP A 47 39.13 -23.94 -15.37
N ALA A 48 38.30 -24.62 -16.16
CA ALA A 48 38.71 -25.31 -17.39
C ALA A 48 38.92 -24.37 -18.59
N GLY A 49 38.76 -23.06 -18.41
CA GLY A 49 38.96 -22.05 -19.45
C GLY A 49 37.81 -21.95 -20.45
N SER A 50 36.59 -22.35 -20.08
CA SER A 50 35.43 -22.27 -20.98
C SER A 50 35.07 -20.82 -21.32
N GLU A 51 34.85 -20.56 -22.60
CA GLU A 51 34.38 -19.27 -23.12
C GLU A 51 32.86 -19.13 -23.03
N LYS A 52 32.13 -20.25 -22.96
CA LYS A 52 30.67 -20.29 -22.86
C LYS A 52 30.22 -21.50 -22.05
N ILE A 53 29.18 -21.31 -21.24
CA ILE A 53 28.56 -22.37 -20.44
C ILE A 53 27.06 -22.41 -20.72
N GLU A 54 26.56 -23.60 -21.09
CA GLU A 54 25.14 -23.83 -21.37
C GLU A 54 24.57 -24.83 -20.37
N ILE A 55 23.46 -24.47 -19.74
CA ILE A 55 22.79 -25.25 -18.71
C ILE A 55 21.35 -25.48 -19.14
N LEU A 56 20.95 -26.73 -19.22
CA LEU A 56 19.56 -27.14 -19.34
C LEU A 56 19.13 -27.74 -18.01
N VAL A 57 18.03 -27.25 -17.45
CA VAL A 57 17.47 -27.79 -16.20
C VAL A 57 15.96 -27.97 -16.36
N SER A 58 15.49 -29.17 -16.02
CA SER A 58 14.09 -29.57 -16.08
C SER A 58 13.68 -30.22 -14.75
N ALA A 59 12.40 -30.61 -14.65
CA ALA A 59 11.91 -31.35 -13.49
C ALA A 59 12.66 -32.68 -13.26
N GLU A 60 13.09 -33.34 -14.33
CA GLU A 60 13.67 -34.69 -14.29
C GLU A 60 15.19 -34.70 -14.12
N GLY A 61 15.87 -33.60 -14.44
CA GLY A 61 17.32 -33.60 -14.46
C GLY A 61 17.93 -32.33 -15.03
N PHE A 62 19.21 -32.42 -15.31
CA PHE A 62 19.99 -31.31 -15.82
C PHE A 62 21.05 -31.77 -16.82
N GLU A 63 21.56 -30.81 -17.57
CA GLU A 63 22.71 -30.95 -18.44
C GLU A 63 23.51 -29.63 -18.43
N ILE A 64 24.82 -29.70 -18.23
CA ILE A 64 25.75 -28.59 -18.35
C ILE A 64 26.74 -28.93 -19.45
N ARG A 65 26.98 -27.99 -20.35
CA ARG A 65 27.94 -28.09 -21.44
C ARG A 65 28.89 -26.92 -21.37
N ASP A 66 30.17 -27.21 -21.51
CA ASP A 66 31.22 -26.20 -21.60
C ASP A 66 32.22 -26.56 -22.69
N ASN A 67 32.91 -25.55 -23.22
CA ASN A 67 33.91 -25.69 -24.27
C ASN A 67 35.36 -25.54 -23.75
N GLY A 68 35.60 -25.86 -22.48
CA GLY A 68 36.92 -25.77 -21.85
C GLY A 68 37.86 -26.90 -22.28
N THR A 69 38.97 -27.08 -21.57
CA THR A 69 39.97 -28.10 -21.93
C THR A 69 39.52 -29.54 -21.67
N GLY A 70 38.56 -29.72 -20.75
CA GLY A 70 38.10 -31.03 -20.28
C GLY A 70 39.18 -31.82 -19.53
N PHE A 71 38.95 -33.13 -19.35
CA PHE A 71 39.94 -34.05 -18.79
C PHE A 71 40.99 -34.40 -19.85
N ALA A 72 42.27 -34.16 -19.54
CA ALA A 72 43.34 -34.29 -20.53
C ALA A 72 43.54 -35.75 -20.98
N ASP A 73 43.65 -36.64 -20.00
CA ASP A 73 43.97 -38.05 -20.15
C ASP A 73 43.35 -38.86 -18.99
N GLU A 74 43.48 -40.17 -19.06
CA GLU A 74 43.01 -41.08 -18.01
C GLU A 74 43.71 -40.81 -16.66
N GLU A 75 45.01 -40.48 -16.67
CA GLU A 75 45.74 -40.20 -15.44
C GLU A 75 45.13 -39.01 -14.71
N SER A 76 44.74 -37.97 -15.45
CA SER A 76 44.03 -36.80 -14.95
C SER A 76 42.66 -37.17 -14.38
N VAL A 77 41.92 -38.09 -15.02
CA VAL A 77 40.65 -38.61 -14.47
C VAL A 77 40.91 -39.32 -13.14
N MET A 78 41.89 -40.23 -13.09
CA MET A 78 42.20 -40.98 -11.86
C MET A 78 42.76 -40.08 -10.76
N ARG A 79 43.49 -39.02 -11.10
CA ARG A 79 44.09 -38.11 -10.12
C ARG A 79 43.11 -37.05 -9.60
N PHE A 80 42.23 -36.55 -10.46
CA PHE A 80 41.40 -35.38 -10.15
C PHE A 80 39.91 -35.71 -10.01
N PHE A 81 39.39 -36.71 -10.72
CA PHE A 81 38.00 -37.14 -10.60
C PHE A 81 37.82 -38.19 -9.49
N LYS A 82 38.68 -39.21 -9.42
CA LYS A 82 38.57 -40.29 -8.41
C LYS A 82 38.93 -39.82 -6.99
N ARG A 83 39.91 -38.94 -6.84
CA ARG A 83 40.41 -38.49 -5.52
C ARG A 83 39.73 -37.20 -5.08
N PHE A 84 39.08 -37.21 -3.92
CA PHE A 84 38.57 -36.02 -3.24
C PHE A 84 39.69 -35.39 -2.41
N GLY A 85 39.78 -34.05 -2.37
CA GLY A 85 40.72 -33.35 -1.49
C GLY A 85 42.14 -33.18 -2.04
N THR A 86 42.42 -33.55 -3.29
CA THR A 86 43.74 -33.26 -3.92
C THR A 86 43.91 -31.74 -4.03
N PRO A 87 44.89 -31.12 -3.35
CA PRO A 87 45.06 -29.68 -3.43
C PRO A 87 45.50 -29.24 -4.83
N HIS A 88 45.06 -28.06 -5.20
CA HIS A 88 45.51 -27.32 -6.38
C HIS A 88 46.94 -26.79 -6.18
N THR A 89 47.72 -26.71 -7.26
CA THR A 89 49.00 -25.98 -7.28
C THR A 89 48.74 -24.51 -7.59
N GLU A 90 49.49 -23.59 -6.99
CA GLU A 90 49.28 -22.15 -7.20
C GLU A 90 49.23 -21.79 -8.71
N GLY A 91 48.13 -21.16 -9.14
CA GLY A 91 47.89 -20.76 -10.54
C GLY A 91 47.16 -21.77 -11.43
N ASP A 92 46.80 -22.96 -10.94
CA ASP A 92 46.15 -24.01 -11.75
C ASP A 92 44.61 -23.90 -11.82
N ALA A 93 43.99 -23.06 -10.99
CA ALA A 93 42.54 -22.82 -10.95
C ALA A 93 42.22 -21.46 -10.31
N THR A 94 41.10 -20.87 -10.75
CA THR A 94 40.58 -19.60 -10.25
C THR A 94 39.70 -19.81 -9.00
N PHE A 95 38.88 -20.86 -9.01
CA PHE A 95 37.92 -21.17 -7.93
C PHE A 95 38.29 -22.44 -7.15
N GLY A 96 38.78 -23.48 -7.83
CA GLY A 96 39.18 -24.76 -7.27
C GLY A 96 40.29 -24.64 -6.22
N ARG A 97 39.99 -24.99 -4.95
CA ARG A 97 41.01 -25.12 -3.89
C ARG A 97 41.07 -26.54 -3.30
N PHE A 98 39.91 -27.12 -3.03
CA PHE A 98 39.80 -28.40 -2.31
C PHE A 98 39.46 -29.60 -3.21
N ARG A 99 39.12 -29.40 -4.50
CA ARG A 99 38.68 -30.46 -5.44
C ARG A 99 37.66 -31.44 -4.86
N ILE A 100 36.63 -30.90 -4.19
CA ILE A 100 35.51 -31.68 -3.62
C ILE A 100 34.14 -31.24 -4.13
N GLY A 101 34.02 -30.03 -4.70
CA GLY A 101 32.73 -29.42 -5.07
C GLY A 101 31.93 -30.21 -6.10
N ARG A 102 32.60 -30.93 -7.02
CA ARG A 102 31.94 -31.84 -7.98
C ARG A 102 31.09 -32.93 -7.32
N GLY A 103 31.38 -33.27 -6.05
CA GLY A 103 30.62 -34.26 -5.30
C GLY A 103 29.21 -33.79 -4.96
N GLN A 104 28.97 -32.48 -4.82
CA GLN A 104 27.68 -31.97 -4.37
C GLN A 104 26.53 -32.40 -5.28
N ILE A 105 26.75 -32.40 -6.60
CA ILE A 105 25.69 -32.77 -7.55
C ILE A 105 25.38 -34.27 -7.53
N MET A 106 26.35 -35.11 -7.13
CA MET A 106 26.19 -36.55 -7.02
C MET A 106 25.21 -36.93 -5.91
N ALA A 107 25.00 -36.07 -4.91
CA ALA A 107 24.00 -36.27 -3.86
C ALA A 107 22.55 -36.09 -4.36
N PHE A 108 22.35 -35.37 -5.47
CA PHE A 108 21.02 -35.03 -5.98
C PHE A 108 20.62 -35.83 -7.22
N ALA A 109 21.59 -36.41 -7.93
CA ALA A 109 21.35 -37.06 -9.21
C ALA A 109 22.35 -38.18 -9.49
N ARG A 110 21.86 -39.18 -10.23
CA ARG A 110 22.73 -40.06 -11.01
C ARG A 110 23.38 -39.22 -12.10
N THR A 111 24.70 -39.13 -12.10
CA THR A 111 25.43 -38.12 -12.87
C THR A 111 26.48 -38.75 -13.77
N THR A 112 26.65 -38.17 -14.97
CA THR A 112 27.57 -38.61 -15.99
C THR A 112 28.39 -37.43 -16.48
N TRP A 113 29.72 -37.55 -16.45
CA TRP A 113 30.67 -36.63 -17.06
C TRP A 113 31.16 -37.24 -18.36
N HIS A 114 31.13 -36.48 -19.44
CA HIS A 114 31.65 -36.84 -20.75
C HIS A 114 32.64 -35.78 -21.21
N SER A 115 33.89 -36.16 -21.39
CA SER A 115 34.95 -35.25 -21.82
C SER A 115 35.96 -36.01 -22.67
N ARG A 116 36.28 -35.48 -23.85
CA ARG A 116 37.07 -36.19 -24.87
C ARG A 116 36.49 -37.59 -25.08
N THR A 117 37.31 -38.62 -25.04
CA THR A 117 36.93 -40.03 -25.20
C THR A 117 36.64 -40.73 -23.86
N PHE A 118 36.40 -39.97 -22.79
CA PHE A 118 36.19 -40.48 -21.44
C PHE A 118 34.77 -40.22 -20.96
N LYS A 119 34.19 -41.22 -20.29
CA LYS A 119 32.90 -41.08 -19.61
C LYS A 119 32.95 -41.67 -18.21
N MET A 120 32.51 -40.88 -17.23
CA MET A 120 32.45 -41.26 -15.81
C MET A 120 31.01 -41.17 -15.32
N THR A 121 30.43 -42.27 -14.87
CA THR A 121 29.04 -42.32 -14.35
C THR A 121 29.03 -42.66 -12.87
N THR A 122 28.37 -41.86 -12.06
CA THR A 122 28.23 -42.05 -10.60
C THR A 122 26.76 -42.21 -10.23
N ASP A 123 26.46 -43.22 -9.42
CA ASP A 123 25.11 -43.47 -8.87
C ASP A 123 25.20 -43.88 -7.39
N LEU A 124 25.08 -42.91 -6.49
CA LEU A 124 25.24 -43.13 -5.05
C LEU A 124 24.03 -43.83 -4.40
N GLU A 125 22.80 -43.65 -4.94
CA GLU A 125 21.62 -44.37 -4.44
C GLU A 125 21.63 -45.87 -4.75
N SER A 126 22.41 -46.29 -5.76
CA SER A 126 22.64 -47.72 -6.04
C SER A 126 23.45 -48.44 -4.95
N GLY A 127 24.01 -47.71 -3.99
CA GLY A 127 24.91 -48.23 -2.96
C GLY A 127 26.38 -48.35 -3.41
N GLN A 128 26.70 -48.03 -4.66
CA GLN A 128 28.07 -47.99 -5.16
C GLN A 128 28.82 -46.75 -4.64
N LYS A 129 29.97 -46.96 -4.00
CA LYS A 129 30.86 -45.91 -3.49
C LYS A 129 31.97 -45.56 -4.50
N GLY A 130 31.59 -45.25 -5.74
CA GLY A 130 32.54 -45.03 -6.84
C GLY A 130 31.87 -44.59 -8.15
N PHE A 131 32.60 -44.72 -9.26
CA PHE A 131 32.10 -44.39 -10.59
C PHE A 131 32.45 -45.48 -11.61
N GLU A 132 31.57 -45.69 -12.58
CA GLU A 132 31.84 -46.48 -13.78
C GLU A 132 32.66 -45.63 -14.75
N PHE A 133 33.73 -46.20 -15.31
CA PHE A 133 34.63 -45.52 -16.22
C PHE A 133 34.66 -46.21 -17.59
N GLU A 134 34.30 -45.47 -18.63
CA GLU A 134 34.35 -45.91 -20.02
C GLU A 134 35.38 -45.08 -20.80
N LYS A 135 36.16 -45.75 -21.65
CA LYS A 135 37.13 -45.14 -22.58
C LYS A 135 36.68 -45.37 -24.02
N ASP A 136 37.30 -44.63 -24.93
CA ASP A 136 37.10 -44.74 -26.38
C ASP A 136 35.64 -44.49 -26.81
N VAL A 137 34.91 -43.73 -25.99
CA VAL A 137 33.58 -43.22 -26.36
C VAL A 137 33.72 -42.08 -27.38
N PRO A 138 32.67 -41.76 -28.18
CA PRO A 138 32.72 -40.64 -29.12
C PRO A 138 33.21 -39.35 -28.45
N ALA A 139 34.17 -38.68 -29.10
CA ALA A 139 34.84 -37.54 -28.48
C ALA A 139 33.88 -36.36 -28.22
N TYR A 140 33.94 -35.78 -27.01
CA TYR A 140 33.28 -34.52 -26.67
C TYR A 140 34.30 -33.40 -26.49
N SER A 141 34.09 -32.26 -27.15
CA SER A 141 34.93 -31.07 -27.00
C SER A 141 34.53 -30.32 -25.73
N GLY A 142 35.45 -30.22 -24.77
CA GLY A 142 35.19 -29.68 -23.43
C GLY A 142 34.65 -30.72 -22.46
N CYS A 143 33.67 -30.35 -21.63
CA CYS A 143 33.01 -31.27 -20.73
C CYS A 143 31.48 -31.11 -20.79
N LYS A 144 30.80 -32.24 -20.81
CA LYS A 144 29.36 -32.33 -20.62
C LYS A 144 29.08 -33.09 -19.34
N VAL A 145 28.30 -32.47 -18.45
CA VAL A 145 27.81 -33.09 -17.22
C VAL A 145 26.30 -33.21 -17.30
N SER A 146 25.77 -34.42 -17.28
CA SER A 146 24.31 -34.64 -17.28
C SER A 146 23.91 -35.46 -16.07
N GLY A 147 22.72 -35.22 -15.54
CA GLY A 147 22.20 -36.05 -14.47
C GLY A 147 20.68 -36.14 -14.43
N LYS A 148 20.19 -37.28 -13.97
CA LYS A 148 18.78 -37.51 -13.65
C LYS A 148 18.61 -37.37 -12.15
N PHE A 149 17.74 -36.45 -11.71
CA PHE A 149 17.50 -36.25 -10.29
C PHE A 149 16.92 -37.51 -9.67
N TYR A 150 17.39 -37.87 -8.47
CA TYR A 150 16.83 -38.97 -7.70
C TYR A 150 15.37 -38.70 -7.32
N LYS A 151 15.10 -37.44 -6.98
CA LYS A 151 13.76 -36.92 -6.76
C LYS A 151 13.46 -35.83 -7.79
N PRO A 152 12.45 -36.02 -8.67
CA PRO A 152 12.03 -34.98 -9.59
C PRO A 152 11.64 -33.69 -8.86
N LEU A 153 11.97 -32.55 -9.45
CA LEU A 153 11.65 -31.24 -8.90
C LEU A 153 10.22 -30.85 -9.26
N ASN A 154 9.45 -30.35 -8.29
CA ASN A 154 8.17 -29.73 -8.58
C ASN A 154 8.38 -28.33 -9.23
N PRO A 155 7.33 -27.70 -9.80
CA PRO A 155 7.47 -26.40 -10.48
C PRO A 155 8.04 -25.28 -9.60
N TYR A 156 7.73 -25.29 -8.29
CA TYR A 156 8.24 -24.29 -7.35
C TYR A 156 9.75 -24.48 -7.12
N ASP A 157 10.19 -25.71 -6.85
CA ASP A 157 11.59 -26.04 -6.63
C ASP A 157 12.43 -25.79 -7.91
N LEU A 158 11.89 -26.10 -9.09
CA LEU A 158 12.52 -25.77 -10.36
C LEU A 158 12.71 -24.26 -10.53
N GLY A 159 11.68 -23.47 -10.19
CA GLY A 159 11.77 -22.01 -10.16
C GLY A 159 12.84 -21.51 -9.19
N LYS A 160 12.95 -22.10 -8.00
CA LYS A 160 13.99 -21.79 -7.01
C LYS A 160 15.39 -22.16 -7.47
N VAL A 161 15.55 -23.27 -8.19
CA VAL A 161 16.84 -23.65 -8.78
C VAL A 161 17.25 -22.62 -9.84
N HIS A 162 16.31 -22.21 -10.71
CA HIS A 162 16.58 -21.20 -11.72
C HIS A 162 16.96 -19.85 -11.10
N GLU A 163 16.18 -19.35 -10.15
CA GLU A 163 16.45 -18.09 -9.43
C GLU A 163 17.78 -18.15 -8.70
N GLY A 164 18.01 -19.20 -7.91
CA GLY A 164 19.21 -19.37 -7.09
C GLY A 164 20.48 -19.54 -7.91
N LEU A 165 20.42 -20.28 -9.03
CA LEU A 165 21.57 -20.45 -9.92
C LEU A 165 21.88 -19.16 -10.68
N SER A 166 20.85 -18.49 -11.22
CA SER A 166 21.00 -17.20 -11.90
C SER A 166 21.65 -16.16 -10.99
N ASP A 167 21.19 -16.08 -9.74
CA ASP A 167 21.77 -15.17 -8.76
C ASP A 167 23.22 -15.54 -8.44
N ARG A 168 23.54 -16.83 -8.32
CA ARG A 168 24.88 -17.31 -7.97
C ARG A 168 25.94 -16.98 -9.02
N VAL A 169 25.57 -16.95 -10.30
CA VAL A 169 26.51 -16.74 -11.42
C VAL A 169 26.36 -15.38 -12.08
N ARG A 170 25.53 -14.48 -11.53
CA ARG A 170 25.17 -13.20 -12.15
C ARG A 170 26.35 -12.33 -12.58
N TYR A 171 27.46 -12.42 -11.87
CA TYR A 171 28.61 -11.53 -12.05
C TYR A 171 29.88 -12.23 -12.55
N VAL A 172 29.79 -13.53 -12.90
CA VAL A 172 30.94 -14.24 -13.48
C VAL A 172 31.22 -13.70 -14.88
N SER A 173 32.49 -13.68 -15.27
CA SER A 173 32.95 -13.12 -16.55
C SER A 173 32.52 -13.94 -17.77
N THR A 174 32.42 -15.27 -17.62
CA THR A 174 32.05 -16.18 -18.71
C THR A 174 30.54 -16.16 -18.94
N PRO A 175 30.05 -15.96 -20.18
CA PRO A 175 28.63 -16.06 -20.49
C PRO A 175 28.00 -17.40 -20.08
N VAL A 176 26.94 -17.33 -19.26
CA VAL A 176 26.17 -18.47 -18.77
C VAL A 176 24.73 -18.40 -19.29
N PHE A 177 24.30 -19.48 -19.93
CA PHE A 177 22.94 -19.63 -20.45
C PHE A 177 22.20 -20.70 -19.65
N ILE A 178 21.06 -20.36 -19.07
CA ILE A 178 20.16 -21.31 -18.40
C ILE A 178 18.90 -21.43 -19.24
N ASN A 179 18.57 -22.63 -19.71
CA ASN A 179 17.44 -22.90 -20.60
C ASN A 179 17.40 -21.90 -21.79
N GLN A 180 18.56 -21.70 -22.41
CA GLN A 180 18.80 -20.80 -23.56
C GLN A 180 18.76 -19.29 -23.25
N ILE A 181 18.49 -18.89 -22.01
CA ILE A 181 18.47 -17.49 -21.59
C ILE A 181 19.80 -17.14 -20.95
N GLN A 182 20.47 -16.09 -21.42
CA GLN A 182 21.68 -15.59 -20.77
C GLN A 182 21.33 -14.92 -19.44
N VAL A 183 21.90 -15.40 -18.33
CA VAL A 183 21.55 -14.94 -16.98
C VAL A 183 22.53 -13.93 -16.38
N ASN A 184 23.70 -13.75 -17.00
CA ASN A 184 24.76 -12.83 -16.57
C ASN A 184 25.22 -11.82 -17.66
N PRO A 185 24.32 -11.06 -18.30
CA PRO A 185 24.69 -10.08 -19.31
C PRO A 185 25.54 -8.94 -18.71
N GLN A 186 26.85 -8.96 -18.96
CA GLN A 186 27.82 -8.03 -18.36
C GLN A 186 27.61 -6.58 -18.84
N GLU A 187 27.16 -6.40 -20.08
CA GLU A 187 26.93 -5.10 -20.71
C GLU A 187 25.80 -4.29 -20.07
N LYS A 188 24.93 -4.94 -19.28
CA LYS A 188 23.80 -4.29 -18.60
C LYS A 188 24.16 -3.82 -17.18
N LEU A 189 25.35 -4.15 -16.70
CA LEU A 189 25.76 -3.85 -15.33
C LEU A 189 26.25 -2.41 -15.20
N ARG A 190 25.81 -1.74 -14.14
CA ARG A 190 26.27 -0.39 -13.75
C ARG A 190 26.84 -0.47 -12.34
N TRP A 191 27.97 0.18 -12.12
CA TRP A 191 28.69 0.19 -10.86
C TRP A 191 28.75 1.63 -10.34
N ASP A 192 28.41 1.82 -9.07
CA ASP A 192 28.45 3.13 -8.41
C ASP A 192 29.83 3.39 -7.78
N TYR A 193 30.53 2.31 -7.43
CA TYR A 193 31.88 2.35 -6.91
C TYR A 193 32.72 1.25 -7.56
N GLU A 194 33.95 1.59 -7.92
CA GLU A 194 34.93 0.65 -8.44
C GLU A 194 36.34 1.11 -8.04
N ASP A 195 37.13 0.18 -7.51
CA ASP A 195 38.58 0.34 -7.29
C ASP A 195 39.32 -0.89 -7.85
N ASP A 196 40.63 -1.00 -7.61
CA ASP A 196 41.44 -2.10 -8.14
C ASP A 196 41.06 -3.49 -7.58
N GLN A 197 40.32 -3.54 -6.48
CA GLN A 197 39.98 -4.78 -5.76
C GLN A 197 38.50 -5.15 -5.85
N ILE A 198 37.58 -4.19 -5.92
CA ILE A 198 36.13 -4.43 -5.83
C ILE A 198 35.30 -3.52 -6.75
N LYS A 199 34.07 -3.95 -7.00
CA LYS A 199 32.99 -3.22 -7.65
C LYS A 199 31.75 -3.27 -6.75
N ILE A 200 31.02 -2.16 -6.61
CA ILE A 200 29.80 -2.10 -5.81
C ILE A 200 28.70 -1.39 -6.58
N ALA A 201 27.52 -2.02 -6.64
CA ALA A 201 26.28 -1.38 -7.06
C ALA A 201 25.42 -1.15 -5.81
N PHE A 202 25.10 0.09 -5.50
CA PHE A 202 24.29 0.47 -4.35
C PHE A 202 22.80 0.56 -4.72
N ASN A 203 21.94 0.03 -3.86
CA ASN A 203 20.49 -0.04 -4.06
C ASN A 203 20.06 -0.51 -5.48
N PRO A 204 20.62 -1.63 -5.98
CA PRO A 204 20.26 -2.16 -7.29
C PRO A 204 18.76 -2.48 -7.40
N GLN A 205 18.14 -2.14 -8.52
CA GLN A 205 16.70 -2.37 -8.74
C GLN A 205 16.33 -3.86 -8.64
N GLY A 206 15.19 -4.15 -8.01
CA GLY A 206 14.68 -5.51 -7.84
C GLY A 206 15.49 -6.36 -6.86
N ARG A 207 16.38 -5.75 -6.07
CA ARG A 207 17.13 -6.40 -5.01
C ARG A 207 16.63 -5.90 -3.67
N TYR A 208 16.60 -6.78 -2.68
CA TYR A 208 16.13 -6.46 -1.35
C TYR A 208 17.20 -6.66 -0.27
N SER A 209 18.42 -7.04 -0.64
CA SER A 209 19.49 -7.39 0.30
C SER A 209 20.86 -6.86 -0.09
N LEU A 210 21.84 -7.03 0.81
CA LEU A 210 23.24 -6.73 0.58
C LEU A 210 23.98 -8.04 0.29
N LYS A 211 24.50 -8.25 -0.92
CA LYS A 211 25.09 -9.53 -1.34
C LYS A 211 26.58 -9.38 -1.64
N LEU A 212 27.35 -10.41 -1.27
CA LEU A 212 28.78 -10.50 -1.53
C LEU A 212 29.09 -11.59 -2.55
N TYR A 213 29.89 -11.21 -3.55
CA TYR A 213 30.34 -12.08 -4.63
C TYR A 213 31.88 -12.16 -4.67
N SER A 214 32.41 -13.39 -4.69
CA SER A 214 33.83 -13.67 -4.90
C SER A 214 34.09 -13.94 -6.37
N LEU A 215 34.86 -13.09 -7.06
CA LEU A 215 35.11 -13.23 -8.51
C LEU A 215 33.82 -13.42 -9.33
N GLY A 216 32.75 -12.76 -8.90
CA GLY A 216 31.43 -12.82 -9.55
C GLY A 216 30.51 -13.97 -9.11
N VAL A 217 30.99 -14.89 -8.28
CA VAL A 217 30.19 -15.99 -7.71
C VAL A 217 29.62 -15.61 -6.35
N PHE A 218 28.33 -15.85 -6.13
CA PHE A 218 27.68 -15.53 -4.85
C PHE A 218 28.28 -16.32 -3.68
N VAL A 219 28.60 -15.60 -2.61
CA VAL A 219 29.12 -16.18 -1.34
C VAL A 219 28.03 -16.16 -0.29
N LYS A 220 27.59 -14.97 0.12
CA LYS A 220 26.63 -14.77 1.20
C LYS A 220 25.87 -13.46 1.09
N GLU A 221 24.75 -13.43 1.78
CA GLU A 221 24.04 -12.20 2.11
C GLU A 221 24.62 -11.61 3.39
N LEU A 222 24.86 -10.29 3.39
CA LEU A 222 25.21 -9.51 4.56
C LEU A 222 23.95 -8.88 5.13
N HIS A 223 23.91 -8.76 6.45
CA HIS A 223 22.78 -8.15 7.12
C HIS A 223 22.67 -6.65 6.78
N ILE A 224 21.55 -6.26 6.18
CA ILE A 224 21.28 -4.85 5.82
C ILE A 224 21.35 -3.96 7.06
N HIS A 225 20.85 -4.43 8.20
CA HIS A 225 20.91 -3.68 9.46
C HIS A 225 22.33 -3.34 9.88
N GLN A 226 23.37 -4.04 9.39
CA GLN A 226 24.75 -3.69 9.71
C GLN A 226 25.20 -2.41 8.96
N TYR A 227 24.73 -2.19 7.73
CA TYR A 227 25.23 -1.10 6.84
C TYR A 227 24.17 -0.06 6.47
N GLY A 228 22.89 -0.34 6.68
CA GLY A 228 21.78 0.57 6.44
C GLY A 228 21.30 0.64 4.98
N PHE A 229 21.89 -0.12 4.05
CA PHE A 229 21.50 -0.08 2.64
C PHE A 229 21.68 -1.44 1.94
N GLN A 230 21.09 -1.55 0.76
CA GLN A 230 21.23 -2.70 -0.13
C GLN A 230 22.43 -2.47 -1.06
N ALA A 231 23.15 -3.53 -1.41
CA ALA A 231 24.24 -3.44 -2.39
C ALA A 231 24.60 -4.82 -2.95
N ASP A 232 25.08 -4.86 -4.18
CA ASP A 232 25.79 -6.02 -4.72
C ASP A 232 27.29 -5.69 -4.74
N VAL A 233 28.07 -6.40 -3.93
CA VAL A 233 29.53 -6.23 -3.80
C VAL A 233 30.21 -7.37 -4.55
N VAL A 234 30.99 -7.03 -5.57
CA VAL A 234 31.74 -8.00 -6.39
C VAL A 234 33.23 -7.76 -6.26
N THR A 235 33.94 -8.75 -5.77
CA THR A 235 35.40 -8.71 -5.68
C THR A 235 36.04 -9.11 -7.01
N LYS A 236 37.16 -8.45 -7.36
CA LYS A 236 38.01 -8.72 -8.52
C LYS A 236 39.11 -9.74 -8.22
N GLN A 237 39.27 -10.11 -6.95
CA GLN A 237 40.23 -11.08 -6.44
C GLN A 237 39.51 -12.12 -5.57
N ALA A 238 40.08 -13.32 -5.43
CA ALA A 238 39.44 -14.41 -4.69
C ALA A 238 39.45 -14.16 -3.18
N LEU A 239 38.27 -14.22 -2.54
CA LEU A 239 38.15 -14.21 -1.08
C LEU A 239 38.65 -15.52 -0.46
N LYS A 240 39.16 -15.44 0.77
CA LYS A 240 39.48 -16.61 1.60
C LYS A 240 38.20 -17.16 2.24
N LEU A 241 37.60 -18.14 1.57
CA LEU A 241 36.35 -18.76 2.01
C LEU A 241 36.57 -20.04 2.83
N ASN A 242 35.55 -20.44 3.58
CA ASN A 242 35.47 -21.77 4.21
C ASN A 242 35.30 -22.89 3.15
N MET A 243 35.33 -24.16 3.59
CA MET A 243 35.22 -25.32 2.70
C MET A 243 33.91 -25.35 1.90
N ALA A 244 32.81 -24.88 2.49
CA ALA A 244 31.48 -24.81 1.87
C ALA A 244 31.27 -23.56 0.99
N ARG A 245 32.26 -22.66 0.90
CA ARG A 245 32.23 -21.42 0.10
C ARG A 245 31.04 -20.49 0.37
N ASN A 246 30.50 -20.53 1.59
CA ASN A 246 29.37 -19.72 2.02
C ASN A 246 29.73 -18.71 3.12
N GLU A 247 30.96 -18.76 3.64
CA GLU A 247 31.45 -17.83 4.64
C GLU A 247 32.87 -17.38 4.35
N VAL A 248 33.16 -16.12 4.69
CA VAL A 248 34.45 -15.47 4.50
C VAL A 248 35.27 -15.55 5.79
N ASN A 249 36.57 -15.76 5.67
CA ASN A 249 37.48 -15.67 6.80
C ASN A 249 37.59 -14.21 7.28
N GLN A 250 37.38 -13.97 8.57
CA GLN A 250 37.34 -12.61 9.13
C GLN A 250 38.68 -11.85 8.99
N ASP A 251 39.79 -12.58 8.92
CA ASP A 251 41.14 -11.99 8.82
C ASP A 251 41.60 -11.74 7.37
N ASP A 252 40.73 -11.97 6.38
CA ASP A 252 41.05 -11.72 4.97
C ASP A 252 41.22 -10.20 4.71
N PRO A 253 42.40 -9.72 4.26
CA PRO A 253 42.61 -8.30 3.97
C PRO A 253 41.60 -7.71 2.97
N LEU A 254 41.18 -8.50 1.98
CA LEU A 254 40.18 -8.07 0.99
C LEU A 254 38.79 -7.90 1.64
N TRP A 255 38.47 -8.76 2.61
CA TRP A 255 37.24 -8.65 3.38
C TRP A 255 37.24 -7.42 4.29
N LEU A 256 38.36 -7.14 4.95
CA LEU A 256 38.54 -5.93 5.74
C LEU A 256 38.39 -4.66 4.89
N HIS A 257 38.91 -4.69 3.65
CA HIS A 257 38.72 -3.60 2.68
C HIS A 257 37.24 -3.41 2.29
N VAL A 258 36.54 -4.49 1.93
CA VAL A 258 35.08 -4.44 1.64
C VAL A 258 34.31 -3.82 2.80
N HIS A 259 34.56 -4.30 4.02
CA HIS A 259 33.94 -3.76 5.22
C HIS A 259 34.19 -2.26 5.39
N ALA A 260 35.44 -1.81 5.19
CA ALA A 260 35.81 -0.41 5.31
C ALA A 260 35.09 0.48 4.30
N VAL A 261 35.01 0.05 3.03
CA VAL A 261 34.31 0.80 1.96
C VAL A 261 32.81 0.93 2.27
N LEU A 262 32.15 -0.17 2.68
CA LEU A 262 30.72 -0.15 3.02
C LEU A 262 30.43 0.76 4.23
N ARG A 263 31.29 0.73 5.26
CA ARG A 263 31.18 1.60 6.43
C ARG A 263 31.37 3.08 6.07
N GLU A 264 32.34 3.38 5.20
CA GLU A 264 32.60 4.75 4.77
C GLU A 264 31.46 5.31 3.91
N GLU A 265 30.89 4.52 3.01
CA GLU A 265 29.71 4.91 2.24
C GLU A 265 28.54 5.27 3.16
N MET A 266 28.31 4.48 4.20
CA MET A 266 27.28 4.76 5.18
C MET A 266 27.55 6.10 5.89
N ARG A 267 28.79 6.37 6.30
CA ARG A 267 29.17 7.66 6.89
C ARG A 267 28.91 8.84 5.96
N LYS A 268 29.16 8.68 4.65
CA LYS A 268 28.84 9.73 3.66
C LYS A 268 27.35 10.01 3.60
N ARG A 269 26.50 8.97 3.58
CA ARG A 269 25.03 9.12 3.55
C ARG A 269 24.47 9.84 4.77
N LYS A 270 25.11 9.71 5.94
CA LYS A 270 24.72 10.44 7.16
C LYS A 270 24.92 11.97 7.04
N ARG A 271 25.95 12.43 6.34
CA ARG A 271 26.34 13.85 6.31
C ARG A 271 25.27 14.67 5.60
N GLY A 272 24.46 15.39 6.37
CA GLY A 272 23.39 16.25 5.86
C GLY A 272 22.00 15.60 5.79
N ALA A 273 21.84 14.35 6.26
CA ALA A 273 20.55 13.66 6.27
C ALA A 273 19.58 14.30 7.28
N LYS A 274 18.42 14.77 6.78
CA LYS A 274 17.31 15.28 7.62
C LYS A 274 16.36 14.17 8.09
N THR A 275 16.39 13.04 7.40
CA THR A 275 15.54 11.85 7.63
C THR A 275 16.40 10.61 7.46
N LEU A 276 16.06 9.54 8.20
CA LEU A 276 16.70 8.23 8.08
C LEU A 276 15.62 7.20 7.74
N SER A 277 15.95 6.25 6.86
CA SER A 277 15.18 5.01 6.74
C SER A 277 15.37 4.14 7.99
N GLU A 278 14.49 3.16 8.21
CA GLU A 278 14.63 2.25 9.36
C GLU A 278 15.93 1.44 9.31
N ASN A 279 16.36 1.01 8.12
CA ASN A 279 17.62 0.28 7.97
C ASN A 279 18.82 1.14 8.37
N GLU A 280 18.86 2.39 7.91
CA GLU A 280 19.92 3.33 8.28
C GLU A 280 19.91 3.64 9.78
N ARG A 281 18.72 3.80 10.36
CA ARG A 281 18.53 4.06 11.79
C ARG A 281 19.04 2.89 12.64
N SER A 282 18.65 1.66 12.32
CA SER A 282 19.12 0.46 13.03
C SER A 282 20.63 0.28 12.90
N ALA A 283 21.20 0.47 11.69
CA ALA A 283 22.66 0.39 11.49
C ALA A 283 23.45 1.43 12.27
N LEU A 284 22.87 2.62 12.41
CA LEU A 284 23.42 3.70 13.21
C LEU A 284 23.40 3.39 14.71
N ILE A 285 22.29 2.82 15.19
CA ILE A 285 22.15 2.40 16.59
C ILE A 285 23.17 1.30 16.89
N ASP A 286 23.26 0.26 16.07
CA ASP A 286 24.24 -0.81 16.26
C ASP A 286 25.68 -0.28 16.29
N GLN A 287 26.06 0.57 15.34
CA GLN A 287 27.41 1.16 15.33
C GLN A 287 27.70 2.02 16.57
N LEU A 288 26.70 2.73 17.07
CA LEU A 288 26.82 3.49 18.31
C LEU A 288 26.96 2.54 19.51
N MET A 289 26.18 1.46 19.54
CA MET A 289 26.19 0.45 20.62
C MET A 289 27.50 -0.35 20.67
N PHE A 290 28.18 -0.55 19.54
CA PHE A 290 29.50 -1.19 19.44
C PHE A 290 30.67 -0.20 19.45
N ASP A 291 30.44 1.07 19.80
CA ASP A 291 31.47 2.12 19.85
C ASP A 291 32.27 2.31 18.54
N GLU A 292 31.64 2.03 17.38
CA GLU A 292 32.20 2.29 16.05
C GLU A 292 32.00 3.75 15.61
N VAL A 293 30.96 4.41 16.15
CA VAL A 293 30.64 5.82 15.90
C VAL A 293 30.39 6.51 17.24
N ALA A 294 30.93 7.72 17.40
CA ALA A 294 30.74 8.48 18.64
C ALA A 294 29.34 9.11 18.68
N LEU A 295 28.74 9.16 19.87
CA LEU A 295 27.42 9.75 20.08
C LEU A 295 27.32 11.18 19.50
N ARG A 296 28.35 12.02 19.70
CA ARG A 296 28.40 13.40 19.19
C ARG A 296 28.16 13.52 17.67
N ASP A 297 28.55 12.51 16.89
CA ASP A 297 28.44 12.54 15.43
C ASP A 297 27.03 12.21 14.94
N VAL A 298 26.20 11.61 15.82
CA VAL A 298 24.88 11.07 15.47
C VAL A 298 23.76 11.59 16.37
N ILE A 299 24.08 12.31 17.45
CA ILE A 299 23.12 12.78 18.46
C ILE A 299 22.04 13.71 17.90
N SER A 300 22.34 14.40 16.79
CA SER A 300 21.41 15.27 16.08
C SER A 300 20.53 14.54 15.05
N LEU A 301 20.82 13.28 14.74
CA LEU A 301 20.05 12.47 13.81
C LEU A 301 18.82 11.86 14.48
N PRO A 302 17.73 11.56 13.74
CA PRO A 302 16.48 11.05 14.31
C PRO A 302 16.58 9.56 14.71
N LEU A 303 17.36 9.27 15.76
CA LEU A 303 17.65 7.90 16.22
C LEU A 303 16.58 7.32 17.15
N LEU A 304 15.96 8.14 18.00
CA LEU A 304 14.96 7.68 18.97
C LEU A 304 13.59 7.64 18.32
N LYS A 305 12.87 6.54 18.48
CA LYS A 305 11.48 6.43 18.02
C LYS A 305 10.52 6.36 19.20
N ASP A 306 9.56 7.28 19.24
CA ASP A 306 8.50 7.22 20.26
C ASP A 306 7.48 6.10 19.98
N VAL A 307 6.62 5.80 20.95
CA VAL A 307 5.58 4.76 20.86
C VAL A 307 4.60 4.92 19.69
N ARG A 308 4.48 6.13 19.11
CA ARG A 308 3.66 6.41 17.92
C ARG A 308 4.38 6.08 16.61
N GLY A 309 5.65 5.70 16.68
CA GLY A 309 6.52 5.49 15.54
C GLY A 309 7.19 6.78 15.04
N LYS A 310 7.10 7.90 15.76
CA LYS A 310 7.72 9.16 15.34
C LYS A 310 9.19 9.20 15.76
N SER A 311 10.08 9.28 14.79
CA SER A 311 11.52 9.42 15.02
C SER A 311 11.90 10.87 15.39
N THR A 312 12.80 11.02 16.37
CA THR A 312 13.32 12.28 16.90
C THR A 312 14.79 12.12 17.27
N SER A 313 15.53 13.23 17.35
CA SER A 313 16.94 13.17 17.74
C SER A 313 17.12 13.19 19.25
N ILE A 314 18.15 12.50 19.73
CA ILE A 314 18.54 12.50 21.15
C ILE A 314 18.74 13.94 21.61
N LEU A 315 19.44 14.77 20.82
CA LEU A 315 19.72 16.17 21.17
C LEU A 315 18.43 16.99 21.33
N VAL A 316 17.43 16.80 20.46
CA VAL A 316 16.14 17.50 20.57
C VAL A 316 15.42 17.09 21.83
N GLU A 317 15.39 15.80 22.16
CA GLU A 317 14.72 15.31 23.37
C GLU A 317 15.41 15.75 24.65
N LEU A 318 16.74 15.80 24.68
CA LEU A 318 17.50 16.37 25.79
C LEU A 318 17.19 17.86 25.99
N ARG A 319 17.10 18.63 24.90
CA ARG A 319 16.78 20.07 24.96
C ARG A 319 15.36 20.38 25.44
N LYS A 320 14.40 19.49 25.19
CA LYS A 320 13.01 19.66 25.66
C LYS A 320 12.87 19.56 27.18
N LYS A 321 13.85 18.95 27.88
CA LYS A 321 13.85 18.74 29.35
C LYS A 321 12.58 18.05 29.91
N ARG A 322 11.86 17.33 29.05
CA ARG A 322 10.70 16.51 29.47
C ARG A 322 11.18 15.16 30.02
N PRO A 323 10.43 14.53 30.95
CA PRO A 323 10.74 13.19 31.42
C PRO A 323 10.81 12.16 30.30
N TRP A 324 11.62 11.12 30.49
CA TRP A 324 11.66 9.94 29.64
C TRP A 324 11.03 8.75 30.37
N SER A 325 10.33 7.91 29.63
CA SER A 325 9.62 6.74 30.13
C SER A 325 9.65 5.64 29.08
N ALA A 326 9.50 4.40 29.51
CA ALA A 326 9.32 3.26 28.61
C ALA A 326 8.12 2.41 29.03
N MET A 327 7.49 1.78 28.04
CA MET A 327 6.47 0.77 28.25
C MET A 327 7.15 -0.60 28.40
N VAL A 328 7.60 -0.92 29.62
CA VAL A 328 8.30 -2.17 29.95
C VAL A 328 7.33 -3.10 30.65
N GLY A 329 6.59 -3.91 29.89
CA GLY A 329 5.61 -4.87 30.42
C GLY A 329 5.10 -5.83 29.35
N SER A 330 4.53 -6.97 29.76
CA SER A 330 3.94 -7.98 28.87
C SER A 330 2.59 -7.57 28.28
N THR A 331 2.20 -6.31 28.35
CA THR A 331 0.92 -5.83 27.87
C THR A 331 1.06 -5.24 26.48
N SER A 332 0.96 -6.14 25.50
CA SER A 332 0.44 -5.87 24.16
C SER A 332 -1.04 -5.42 24.20
N GLU A 333 -1.49 -4.78 25.27
CA GLU A 333 -2.83 -4.26 25.41
C GLU A 333 -2.87 -2.89 24.70
N LEU A 334 -3.72 -2.79 23.67
CA LEU A 334 -4.01 -1.54 22.95
C LEU A 334 -4.26 -0.34 23.88
N ARG A 335 -4.74 -0.59 25.10
CA ARG A 335 -4.94 0.42 26.15
C ARG A 335 -3.65 1.13 26.53
N ASP A 336 -2.59 0.41 26.86
CA ASP A 336 -1.32 0.99 27.28
C ASP A 336 -0.65 1.70 26.11
N LYS A 337 -0.79 1.16 24.89
CA LYS A 337 -0.30 1.82 23.67
C LYS A 337 -1.01 3.17 23.43
N ARG A 338 -2.34 3.22 23.56
CA ARG A 338 -3.12 4.47 23.44
C ARG A 338 -2.78 5.49 24.54
N LEU A 339 -2.53 5.03 25.77
CA LEU A 339 -2.07 5.90 26.86
C LEU A 339 -0.66 6.44 26.56
N GLY A 340 0.24 5.59 26.09
CA GLY A 340 1.58 5.96 25.62
C GLY A 340 1.53 7.00 24.50
N ASP A 341 0.68 6.78 23.51
CA ASP A 341 0.46 7.70 22.40
C ASP A 341 -0.01 9.07 22.91
N ARG A 342 -0.96 9.09 23.85
CA ARG A 342 -1.49 10.33 24.45
C ARG A 342 -0.42 11.08 25.25
N VAL A 343 0.35 10.38 26.09
CA VAL A 343 1.45 10.98 26.87
C VAL A 343 2.51 11.56 25.94
N SER A 344 2.89 10.82 24.88
CA SER A 344 3.88 11.27 23.91
C SER A 344 3.37 12.42 23.03
N ALA A 345 2.09 12.39 22.63
CA ALA A 345 1.44 13.42 21.82
C ALA A 345 1.20 14.73 22.58
N GLY A 346 0.80 14.65 23.84
CA GLY A 346 0.64 15.80 24.72
C GLY A 346 1.96 16.49 25.08
N GLY A 347 3.10 15.89 24.74
CA GLY A 347 4.42 16.46 25.02
C GLY A 347 4.91 16.24 26.45
N SER A 348 4.10 15.63 27.32
CA SER A 348 4.37 15.45 28.75
C SER A 348 5.61 14.62 29.05
N ALA A 349 5.90 13.60 28.22
CA ALA A 349 7.11 12.79 28.32
C ALA A 349 7.51 12.24 26.94
N LEU A 350 8.76 11.80 26.80
CA LEU A 350 9.15 10.87 25.74
C LEU A 350 8.81 9.45 26.20
N VAL A 351 8.01 8.73 25.43
CA VAL A 351 7.63 7.34 25.75
C VAL A 351 8.18 6.43 24.66
N LEU A 352 9.10 5.53 25.02
CA LEU A 352 9.64 4.50 24.12
C LEU A 352 8.86 3.19 24.29
N SER A 353 8.68 2.45 23.19
CA SER A 353 8.14 1.10 23.26
C SER A 353 9.21 0.10 23.68
N LYS A 354 8.78 -1.11 24.06
CA LYS A 354 9.71 -2.20 24.37
C LYS A 354 10.55 -2.58 23.15
N GLU A 355 9.94 -2.65 21.96
CA GLU A 355 10.62 -3.00 20.72
C GLU A 355 11.71 -1.97 20.36
N GLU A 356 11.45 -0.70 20.65
CA GLU A 356 12.48 0.32 20.50
C GLU A 356 13.62 0.08 21.49
N LEU A 357 13.35 -0.15 22.78
CA LEU A 357 14.41 -0.47 23.75
C LEU A 357 15.22 -1.72 23.38
N ASP A 358 14.55 -2.76 22.85
CA ASP A 358 15.19 -3.99 22.37
C ASP A 358 16.16 -3.70 21.21
N LEU A 359 15.80 -2.78 20.30
CA LEU A 359 16.71 -2.33 19.23
C LEU A 359 17.96 -1.64 19.80
N TRP A 360 17.82 -0.91 20.91
CA TRP A 360 18.94 -0.34 21.65
C TRP A 360 19.65 -1.35 22.56
N GLN A 361 19.26 -2.62 22.55
CA GLN A 361 19.78 -3.68 23.43
C GLN A 361 19.68 -3.30 24.92
N CYS A 362 18.58 -2.63 25.29
CA CYS A 362 18.31 -2.12 26.62
C CYS A 362 16.96 -2.67 27.14
N ASP A 363 16.84 -2.85 28.45
CA ASP A 363 15.62 -3.31 29.13
C ASP A 363 14.82 -2.16 29.76
N SER A 364 15.42 -0.97 29.85
CA SER A 364 14.92 0.19 30.58
C SER A 364 15.49 1.50 30.03
N ILE A 365 14.86 2.62 30.37
CA ILE A 365 15.38 3.96 30.04
C ILE A 365 16.70 4.22 30.77
N GLU A 366 16.84 3.73 31.99
CA GLU A 366 18.05 3.83 32.80
C GLU A 366 19.23 3.11 32.13
N SER A 367 18.98 1.91 31.60
CA SER A 367 19.98 1.15 30.84
C SER A 367 20.38 1.89 29.55
N LEU A 368 19.40 2.42 28.81
CA LEU A 368 19.65 3.26 27.62
C LEU A 368 20.52 4.48 27.94
N LEU A 369 20.16 5.25 28.96
CA LEU A 369 20.93 6.42 29.38
C LEU A 369 22.35 6.03 29.83
N SER A 370 22.49 4.90 30.51
CA SER A 370 23.81 4.38 30.92
C SER A 370 24.66 4.00 29.72
N ARG A 371 24.07 3.39 28.68
CA ARG A 371 24.76 3.08 27.42
C ARG A 371 25.19 4.32 26.65
N LEU A 372 24.32 5.33 26.53
CA LEU A 372 24.67 6.60 25.91
C LEU A 372 25.82 7.32 26.64
N LYS A 373 25.80 7.32 27.98
CA LYS A 373 26.89 7.87 28.81
C LYS A 373 28.19 7.08 28.63
N GLN A 374 28.12 5.75 28.53
CA GLN A 374 29.28 4.91 28.31
C GLN A 374 29.93 5.17 26.95
N SER A 375 29.12 5.33 25.89
CA SER A 375 29.63 5.64 24.55
C SER A 375 30.43 6.95 24.52
N ILE A 376 29.98 7.99 25.25
CA ILE A 376 30.76 9.22 25.40
C ILE A 376 32.11 8.95 26.08
N LYS A 377 32.13 8.25 27.22
CA LYS A 377 33.36 7.91 27.95
C LYS A 377 34.35 7.10 27.11
N THR A 378 33.87 6.07 26.39
CA THR A 378 34.73 5.26 25.52
C THR A 378 35.35 6.12 24.41
N SER A 379 34.57 7.05 23.86
CA SER A 379 35.06 7.97 22.82
C SER A 379 36.15 8.92 23.33
N GLU A 380 36.10 9.34 24.61
CA GLU A 380 37.14 10.19 25.23
C GLU A 380 38.47 9.45 25.37
N LEU A 381 38.44 8.16 25.73
CA LEU A 381 39.63 7.33 25.93
C LEU A 381 40.42 7.07 24.64
N ARG A 382 39.77 7.12 23.47
CA ARG A 382 40.39 6.82 22.17
C ARG A 382 41.02 8.04 21.48
N ARG A 383 41.05 9.23 22.11
CA ARG A 383 41.47 10.48 21.46
C ARG A 383 42.97 10.71 21.41
N LYS A 384 43.41 11.38 20.34
CA LYS A 384 44.71 12.06 20.25
C LYS A 384 44.61 13.46 20.87
N GLU A 385 45.69 13.97 21.48
CA GLU A 385 45.72 15.26 22.21
C GLU A 385 45.29 16.49 21.40
N SER A 386 45.31 16.42 20.06
CA SER A 386 45.05 17.55 19.15
C SER A 386 43.59 17.98 19.02
N GLU A 387 42.62 17.27 19.62
CA GLU A 387 41.19 17.53 19.42
C GLU A 387 40.55 18.20 20.66
N ARG A 388 40.95 19.42 21.02
CA ARG A 388 40.39 20.13 22.21
C ARG A 388 38.91 20.51 22.07
N ASP A 389 38.45 20.96 20.90
CA ASP A 389 37.09 21.48 20.73
C ASP A 389 35.99 20.43 20.92
N SER A 390 36.20 19.21 20.44
CA SER A 390 35.20 18.15 20.63
C SER A 390 35.20 17.53 22.03
N ARG A 391 36.17 17.85 22.91
CA ARG A 391 36.08 17.52 24.36
C ARG A 391 35.00 18.36 25.05
N ASN A 392 34.81 19.61 24.62
CA ASN A 392 33.78 20.48 25.18
C ASN A 392 32.36 20.01 24.83
N LEU A 393 32.16 19.44 23.63
CA LEU A 393 30.87 18.89 23.20
C LEU A 393 30.49 17.62 23.98
N ASP A 394 31.45 16.71 24.20
CA ASP A 394 31.22 15.47 24.95
C ASP A 394 30.84 15.78 26.42
N ILE A 395 31.53 16.71 27.06
CA ILE A 395 31.20 17.22 28.41
C ILE A 395 29.78 17.82 28.43
N TYR A 396 29.45 18.64 27.43
CA TYR A 396 28.13 19.24 27.30
C TYR A 396 27.02 18.18 27.18
N TYR A 397 27.19 17.16 26.33
CA TYR A 397 26.21 16.09 26.18
C TYR A 397 26.12 15.19 27.42
N MET A 398 27.22 14.94 28.11
CA MET A 398 27.22 14.23 29.40
C MET A 398 26.37 14.97 30.44
N GLY A 399 26.51 16.29 30.54
CA GLY A 399 25.68 17.11 31.42
C GLY A 399 24.20 16.97 31.11
N LEU A 400 23.82 17.10 29.84
CA LEU A 400 22.42 16.93 29.43
C LEU A 400 21.85 15.54 29.75
N LEU A 401 22.62 14.47 29.54
CA LEU A 401 22.20 13.10 29.86
C LEU A 401 22.06 12.85 31.38
N GLN A 402 22.77 13.61 32.21
CA GLN A 402 22.62 13.55 33.67
C GLN A 402 21.37 14.27 34.16
N GLU A 403 20.89 15.28 33.43
CA GLU A 403 19.66 16.02 33.75
C GLU A 403 18.37 15.28 33.37
N VAL A 404 18.44 14.18 32.62
CA VAL A 404 17.25 13.44 32.18
C VAL A 404 16.53 12.83 33.38
N ARG A 405 15.27 13.25 33.59
CA ARG A 405 14.39 12.66 34.59
C ARG A 405 13.72 11.43 33.99
N VAL A 406 13.90 10.28 34.63
CA VAL A 406 13.17 9.06 34.29
C VAL A 406 11.94 8.94 35.18
N VAL A 407 10.79 8.65 34.58
CA VAL A 407 9.52 8.46 35.31
C VAL A 407 8.89 7.17 34.82
N GLU A 408 8.40 6.36 35.75
CA GLU A 408 7.70 5.12 35.43
C GLU A 408 6.41 5.40 34.66
N PHE A 409 6.14 4.62 33.60
CA PHE A 409 4.98 4.82 32.74
C PHE A 409 3.65 4.79 33.52
N SER A 410 3.52 3.89 34.50
CA SER A 410 2.30 3.78 35.31
C SER A 410 1.99 5.08 36.05
N THR A 411 3.00 5.85 36.44
CA THR A 411 2.84 7.14 37.12
C THR A 411 2.40 8.24 36.16
N LEU A 412 2.86 8.21 34.91
CA LEU A 412 2.38 9.12 33.85
C LEU A 412 0.96 8.77 33.39
N ALA A 413 0.60 7.49 33.47
CA ALA A 413 -0.74 7.00 33.14
C ALA A 413 -1.77 7.27 34.26
N LYS A 414 -1.34 7.44 35.52
CA LYS A 414 -2.23 7.76 36.65
C LYS A 414 -2.93 9.10 36.42
N GLY A 415 -4.26 9.06 36.30
CA GLY A 415 -5.11 10.23 36.08
C GLY A 415 -5.54 10.46 34.63
N LEU A 416 -4.95 9.74 33.66
CA LEU A 416 -5.50 9.68 32.31
C LEU A 416 -6.69 8.69 32.32
N SER A 417 -7.91 9.23 32.39
CA SER A 417 -9.13 8.44 32.37
C SER A 417 -9.20 7.59 31.10
N SER A 418 -9.31 6.28 31.26
CA SER A 418 -9.66 5.33 30.20
C SER A 418 -11.18 5.10 30.12
N LYS A 419 -11.99 5.90 30.84
CA LYS A 419 -13.46 5.80 30.76
C LYS A 419 -13.92 6.45 29.46
N TYR A 420 -14.64 5.68 28.66
CA TYR A 420 -15.41 6.19 27.54
C TYR A 420 -16.70 6.77 28.08
N GLU A 421 -16.76 8.10 28.21
CA GLU A 421 -17.93 8.81 28.70
C GLU A 421 -18.71 9.40 27.52
N LEU A 422 -20.00 9.13 27.44
CA LEU A 422 -20.88 9.79 26.48
C LEU A 422 -21.33 11.12 27.06
N ILE A 423 -21.05 12.21 26.35
CA ILE A 423 -21.47 13.55 26.74
C ILE A 423 -22.97 13.68 26.48
N LYS A 424 -23.74 14.15 27.46
CA LYS A 424 -25.18 14.36 27.29
C LYS A 424 -25.40 15.42 26.22
N GLN A 425 -26.41 15.25 25.38
CA GLN A 425 -26.71 16.20 24.30
C GLN A 425 -27.03 17.62 24.81
N SER A 426 -27.54 17.75 26.04
CA SER A 426 -27.76 19.02 26.73
C SER A 426 -26.47 19.80 26.96
N ASP A 427 -25.35 19.09 27.12
CA ASP A 427 -24.07 19.64 27.56
C ASP A 427 -23.17 20.01 26.36
N LEU A 428 -23.62 19.69 25.14
CA LEU A 428 -22.97 20.11 23.89
C LEU A 428 -23.21 21.59 23.61
N THR A 429 -22.15 22.29 23.23
CA THR A 429 -22.23 23.65 22.69
C THR A 429 -23.05 23.68 21.39
N ALA A 430 -23.50 24.87 20.98
CA ALA A 430 -24.24 25.04 19.72
C ALA A 430 -23.45 24.53 18.50
N LEU A 431 -22.12 24.76 18.48
CA LEU A 431 -21.22 24.30 17.43
C LEU A 431 -21.08 22.77 17.43
N GLU A 432 -20.84 22.17 18.59
CA GLU A 432 -20.71 20.71 18.71
C GLU A 432 -22.02 20.00 18.37
N ARG A 433 -23.16 20.59 18.71
CA ARG A 433 -24.47 20.08 18.32
C ARG A 433 -24.65 20.11 16.80
N ALA A 434 -24.23 21.19 16.14
CA ALA A 434 -24.26 21.29 14.68
C ALA A 434 -23.35 20.23 14.03
N GLN A 435 -22.12 20.06 14.53
CA GLN A 435 -21.17 19.04 14.07
C GLN A 435 -21.70 17.62 14.28
N ARG A 436 -22.24 17.31 15.47
CA ARG A 436 -22.87 16.02 15.82
C ARG A 436 -24.03 15.71 14.86
N ASN A 437 -24.89 16.68 14.58
CA ASN A 437 -26.03 16.48 13.68
C ASN A 437 -25.58 16.23 12.25
N ALA A 438 -24.54 16.93 11.79
CA ALA A 438 -23.95 16.71 10.47
C ALA A 438 -23.31 15.31 10.37
N LEU A 439 -22.55 14.89 11.38
CA LEU A 439 -21.96 13.55 11.47
C LEU A 439 -23.03 12.45 11.53
N GLN A 440 -24.12 12.64 12.27
CA GLN A 440 -25.23 11.68 12.28
C GLN A 440 -25.82 11.50 10.88
N TYR A 441 -26.00 12.60 10.16
CA TYR A 441 -26.52 12.57 8.79
C TYR A 441 -25.57 11.80 7.87
N ALA A 442 -24.25 12.06 7.96
CA ALA A 442 -23.25 11.32 7.19
C ALA A 442 -23.20 9.83 7.55
N LEU A 443 -23.32 9.49 8.84
CA LEU A 443 -23.39 8.10 9.33
C LEU A 443 -24.61 7.37 8.74
N ASP A 444 -25.77 8.02 8.69
CA ASP A 444 -26.99 7.45 8.12
C ASP A 444 -26.87 7.20 6.61
N ILE A 445 -26.18 8.10 5.90
CA ILE A 445 -25.88 7.95 4.46
C ILE A 445 -24.89 6.80 4.25
N ALA A 446 -23.82 6.72 5.04
CA ALA A 446 -22.83 5.65 4.97
C ALA A 446 -23.47 4.28 5.21
N ALA A 447 -24.23 4.12 6.30
CA ALA A 447 -24.94 2.89 6.63
C ALA A 447 -25.93 2.49 5.53
N GLY A 448 -26.72 3.46 5.04
CA GLY A 448 -27.68 3.23 3.97
C GLY A 448 -27.06 2.82 2.63
N ARG A 449 -25.81 3.22 2.37
CA ARG A 449 -25.07 2.82 1.16
C ARG A 449 -24.37 1.47 1.33
N LEU A 450 -23.76 1.22 2.48
CA LEU A 450 -23.17 -0.09 2.79
C LEU A 450 -24.19 -1.22 2.70
N ALA A 451 -25.39 -1.01 3.24
CA ALA A 451 -26.50 -1.97 3.14
C ALA A 451 -26.96 -2.25 1.69
N ARG A 452 -26.53 -1.43 0.71
CA ARG A 452 -26.83 -1.63 -0.72
C ARG A 452 -25.73 -2.38 -1.45
N THR A 453 -24.53 -2.43 -0.88
CA THR A 453 -23.36 -3.03 -1.52
C THR A 453 -23.05 -4.42 -0.98
N ARG A 454 -23.58 -4.78 0.19
CA ARG A 454 -23.44 -6.10 0.80
C ARG A 454 -24.78 -6.79 0.93
N GLU A 455 -24.76 -8.12 0.92
CA GLU A 455 -25.86 -8.98 1.39
C GLU A 455 -25.98 -8.99 2.93
N ILE A 456 -25.29 -8.07 3.62
CA ILE A 456 -25.23 -7.96 5.08
C ILE A 456 -26.10 -6.79 5.54
N GLU A 457 -26.92 -7.03 6.56
CA GLU A 457 -27.82 -6.05 7.15
C GLU A 457 -27.05 -5.04 8.02
N VAL A 458 -26.71 -3.87 7.46
CA VAL A 458 -26.09 -2.78 8.22
C VAL A 458 -27.16 -1.96 8.94
N THR A 459 -27.17 -2.01 10.27
CA THR A 459 -28.11 -1.24 11.10
C THR A 459 -27.69 0.23 11.20
N LYS A 460 -28.68 1.13 11.22
CA LYS A 460 -28.43 2.55 11.52
C LYS A 460 -28.13 2.71 13.00
N ARG A 461 -27.09 3.47 13.31
CA ARG A 461 -26.60 3.69 14.68
C ARG A 461 -26.78 5.15 15.10
N LYS A 462 -27.03 5.39 16.39
CA LYS A 462 -27.08 6.75 16.95
C LYS A 462 -25.67 7.29 17.16
N LEU A 463 -25.42 8.52 16.73
CA LEU A 463 -24.15 9.19 16.95
C LEU A 463 -24.11 9.91 18.30
N PHE A 464 -23.08 9.70 19.10
CA PHE A 464 -22.80 10.48 20.31
C PHE A 464 -21.47 11.21 20.19
N ILE A 465 -21.32 12.28 20.96
CA ILE A 465 -20.00 12.84 21.25
C ILE A 465 -19.59 12.32 22.61
N GLY A 466 -18.37 11.84 22.72
CA GLY A 466 -17.83 11.33 23.97
C GLY A 466 -16.46 11.87 24.29
N ASP A 467 -16.00 11.56 25.50
CA ASP A 467 -14.61 11.70 25.90
C ASP A 467 -14.04 10.30 26.18
N GLY A 468 -12.86 10.01 25.66
CA GLY A 468 -12.31 8.66 25.63
C GLY A 468 -10.91 8.60 25.01
N LEU A 469 -10.33 7.40 24.92
CA LEU A 469 -8.96 7.22 24.37
C LEU A 469 -8.93 7.03 22.85
N ALA A 470 -9.99 6.47 22.27
CA ALA A 470 -10.09 6.28 20.83
C ALA A 470 -10.66 7.53 20.13
N THR A 471 -10.39 7.66 18.83
CA THR A 471 -10.94 8.71 17.95
C THR A 471 -12.46 8.58 17.80
N ALA A 472 -12.94 7.34 17.77
CA ALA A 472 -14.34 6.95 17.89
C ALA A 472 -14.43 5.53 18.50
N TRP A 473 -15.64 5.12 18.88
CA TRP A 473 -15.93 3.75 19.34
C TRP A 473 -17.42 3.43 19.11
N THR A 474 -17.77 2.16 19.13
CA THR A 474 -19.10 1.65 18.81
C THR A 474 -19.43 0.42 19.66
N ASP A 475 -20.71 0.14 19.87
CA ASP A 475 -21.19 -1.14 20.42
C ASP A 475 -21.64 -2.11 19.32
N SER A 476 -21.20 -1.84 18.08
CA SER A 476 -21.54 -2.50 16.81
C SER A 476 -23.03 -2.58 16.45
N SER A 477 -23.93 -2.10 17.31
CA SER A 477 -25.36 -2.39 17.17
C SER A 477 -26.24 -1.17 17.32
N THR A 478 -26.01 -0.32 18.32
CA THR A 478 -26.92 0.78 18.67
C THR A 478 -26.31 2.16 18.49
N TYR A 479 -25.00 2.32 18.69
CA TYR A 479 -24.37 3.65 18.68
C TYR A 479 -22.95 3.68 18.13
N VAL A 480 -22.58 4.85 17.62
CA VAL A 480 -21.19 5.25 17.35
C VAL A 480 -20.92 6.52 18.15
N ALA A 481 -19.85 6.55 18.92
CA ALA A 481 -19.41 7.72 19.66
C ALA A 481 -18.13 8.27 19.05
N VAL A 482 -18.09 9.57 18.76
CA VAL A 482 -16.90 10.25 18.26
C VAL A 482 -16.30 11.06 19.40
N ASN A 483 -14.98 10.98 19.55
CA ASN A 483 -14.28 11.74 20.55
C ASN A 483 -14.44 13.25 20.30
N ARG A 484 -14.71 14.01 21.37
CA ARG A 484 -14.86 15.47 21.30
C ARG A 484 -13.67 16.14 20.61
N SER A 485 -12.44 15.68 20.85
CA SER A 485 -11.23 16.22 20.21
C SER A 485 -11.19 15.99 18.69
N THR A 486 -11.83 14.93 18.19
CA THR A 486 -11.93 14.62 16.75
C THR A 486 -12.81 15.64 16.01
N LEU A 487 -13.69 16.38 16.72
CA LEU A 487 -14.52 17.43 16.09
C LEU A 487 -13.70 18.59 15.52
N THR A 488 -12.45 18.77 15.96
CA THR A 488 -11.53 19.74 15.37
C THR A 488 -11.24 19.48 13.89
N TYR A 489 -11.50 18.27 13.38
CA TYR A 489 -11.31 17.94 11.97
C TYR A 489 -12.22 18.75 11.03
N PHE A 490 -13.34 19.28 11.53
CA PHE A 490 -14.17 20.23 10.77
C PHE A 490 -13.41 21.52 10.42
N GLU A 491 -12.33 21.86 11.12
CA GLU A 491 -11.50 23.05 10.84
C GLU A 491 -10.53 22.82 9.68
N ASN A 492 -10.26 21.57 9.32
CA ASN A 492 -9.27 21.16 8.32
C ASN A 492 -9.83 21.05 6.89
N GLY A 493 -11.04 21.53 6.64
CA GLY A 493 -11.69 21.47 5.33
C GLY A 493 -11.98 20.05 4.85
N ILE A 494 -11.96 19.87 3.52
CA ILE A 494 -12.26 18.56 2.88
C ILE A 494 -11.39 17.42 3.41
N PRO A 495 -10.06 17.56 3.60
CA PRO A 495 -9.25 16.50 4.21
C PRO A 495 -9.76 16.06 5.59
N GLY A 496 -10.20 17.00 6.42
CA GLY A 496 -10.75 16.68 7.74
C GLY A 496 -12.11 15.99 7.67
N LEU A 497 -13.00 16.43 6.76
CA LEU A 497 -14.28 15.75 6.52
C LEU A 497 -14.09 14.32 6.01
N LEU A 498 -13.12 14.10 5.12
CA LEU A 498 -12.76 12.77 4.63
C LEU A 498 -12.33 11.85 5.78
N GLN A 499 -11.47 12.35 6.67
CA GLN A 499 -11.05 11.60 7.86
C GLN A 499 -12.23 11.29 8.78
N LEU A 500 -13.13 12.24 9.02
CA LEU A 500 -14.34 12.01 9.81
C LEU A 500 -15.22 10.91 9.21
N CYS A 501 -15.49 10.96 7.90
CA CYS A 501 -16.28 9.93 7.23
C CYS A 501 -15.60 8.57 7.21
N ALA A 502 -14.28 8.51 7.05
CA ALA A 502 -13.51 7.27 7.14
C ALA A 502 -13.57 6.65 8.55
N ILE A 503 -13.54 7.48 9.60
CA ILE A 503 -13.73 7.03 10.99
C ILE A 503 -15.15 6.47 11.18
N LEU A 504 -16.18 7.16 10.71
CA LEU A 504 -17.56 6.65 10.79
C LEU A 504 -17.71 5.31 10.06
N LEU A 505 -17.07 5.18 8.89
CA LEU A 505 -17.07 3.96 8.10
C LEU A 505 -16.35 2.81 8.82
N HIS A 506 -15.20 3.09 9.43
CA HIS A 506 -14.45 2.14 10.26
C HIS A 506 -15.30 1.63 11.42
N GLU A 507 -16.03 2.52 12.11
CA GLU A 507 -16.91 2.09 13.19
C GLU A 507 -18.09 1.26 12.67
N LEU A 508 -18.65 1.59 11.50
CA LEU A 508 -19.72 0.80 10.89
C LEU A 508 -19.28 -0.61 10.49
N THR A 509 -18.00 -0.84 10.19
CA THR A 509 -17.46 -2.16 9.84
C THR A 509 -17.20 -3.08 11.03
N HIS A 510 -17.25 -2.58 12.26
CA HIS A 510 -17.17 -3.44 13.44
C HIS A 510 -18.42 -4.31 13.59
N GLU A 511 -18.22 -5.62 13.74
CA GLU A 511 -19.25 -6.64 14.00
C GLU A 511 -19.47 -6.86 15.51
N SER A 512 -18.43 -6.67 16.33
CA SER A 512 -18.49 -6.66 17.80
C SER A 512 -18.14 -5.27 18.36
N GLY A 513 -18.55 -4.98 19.60
CA GLY A 513 -18.35 -3.66 20.19
C GLY A 513 -16.86 -3.33 20.41
N SER A 514 -16.39 -2.22 19.82
CA SER A 514 -14.99 -1.78 19.84
C SER A 514 -14.50 -1.26 21.19
N VAL A 515 -15.39 -1.19 22.19
CA VAL A 515 -15.05 -0.86 23.58
C VAL A 515 -14.48 -2.08 24.33
N LEU A 516 -14.90 -3.30 23.99
CA LEU A 516 -14.56 -4.54 24.72
C LEU A 516 -13.73 -5.52 23.89
N ASP A 517 -13.93 -5.56 22.56
CA ASP A 517 -13.24 -6.47 21.65
C ASP A 517 -12.67 -5.64 20.50
N ASN A 518 -11.35 -5.70 20.28
CA ASN A 518 -10.63 -4.80 19.37
C ASN A 518 -9.75 -5.57 18.36
N GLY A 519 -10.11 -6.82 18.05
CA GLY A 519 -9.44 -7.58 17.01
C GLY A 519 -9.75 -7.02 15.63
N HIS A 520 -8.80 -6.33 15.00
CA HIS A 520 -8.83 -6.10 13.54
C HIS A 520 -8.24 -7.35 12.87
N ASP A 521 -9.05 -8.39 12.74
CA ASP A 521 -8.64 -9.57 11.99
C ASP A 521 -8.62 -9.28 10.48
N HIS A 522 -8.23 -10.29 9.69
CA HIS A 522 -8.18 -10.14 8.24
C HIS A 522 -9.54 -9.77 7.66
N ALA A 523 -10.62 -10.37 8.17
CA ALA A 523 -11.98 -10.10 7.73
C ALA A 523 -12.38 -8.64 7.98
N PHE A 524 -12.01 -8.05 9.13
CA PHE A 524 -12.22 -6.63 9.38
C PHE A 524 -11.53 -5.74 8.35
N TYR A 525 -10.24 -5.99 8.05
CA TYR A 525 -9.50 -5.16 7.09
C TYR A 525 -10.02 -5.31 5.66
N GLU A 526 -10.35 -6.53 5.24
CA GLU A 526 -11.00 -6.79 3.96
C GLU A 526 -12.35 -6.07 3.89
N HIS A 527 -13.15 -6.16 4.95
CA HIS A 527 -14.42 -5.46 5.04
C HIS A 527 -14.26 -3.94 4.98
N PHE A 528 -13.30 -3.36 5.69
CA PHE A 528 -13.07 -1.93 5.64
C PHE A 528 -12.54 -1.48 4.27
N HIS A 529 -11.60 -2.23 3.71
CA HIS A 529 -11.04 -1.99 2.38
C HIS A 529 -12.14 -1.96 1.31
N ASP A 530 -13.00 -2.98 1.29
CA ASP A 530 -14.07 -3.08 0.31
C ASP A 530 -15.10 -1.97 0.50
N ALA A 531 -15.41 -1.61 1.73
CA ALA A 531 -16.32 -0.49 2.03
C ALA A 531 -15.79 0.85 1.51
N VAL A 532 -14.47 1.05 1.55
CA VAL A 532 -13.81 2.26 1.03
C VAL A 532 -13.73 2.25 -0.50
N LEU A 533 -13.47 1.08 -1.12
CA LEU A 533 -13.27 0.96 -2.57
C LEU A 533 -14.54 0.56 -3.36
N CYS A 534 -15.68 0.42 -2.69
CA CYS A 534 -16.87 -0.17 -3.30
C CYS A 534 -17.53 0.68 -4.40
N GLY A 535 -17.55 0.11 -5.61
CA GLY A 535 -18.60 0.28 -6.62
C GLY A 535 -18.36 1.32 -7.72
N PRO A 536 -19.07 1.23 -8.87
CA PRO A 536 -19.10 2.29 -9.88
C PRO A 536 -19.60 3.61 -9.26
N ILE A 537 -19.23 4.75 -9.84
CA ILE A 537 -19.41 6.15 -9.35
C ILE A 537 -20.76 6.43 -8.63
N GLY A 538 -21.83 5.70 -8.97
CA GLY A 538 -23.14 5.81 -8.31
C GLY A 538 -23.26 5.27 -6.87
N ASN A 539 -22.41 4.34 -6.43
CA ASN A 539 -22.52 3.63 -5.14
C ASN A 539 -21.37 3.88 -4.16
N ASP A 540 -20.46 4.80 -4.46
CA ASP A 540 -19.39 5.23 -3.54
C ASP A 540 -19.96 5.61 -2.17
N VAL A 541 -19.43 4.99 -1.11
CA VAL A 541 -19.84 5.21 0.27
C VAL A 541 -19.14 6.43 0.87
N LEU A 542 -17.84 6.58 0.61
CA LEU A 542 -16.99 7.52 1.32
C LEU A 542 -17.16 8.94 0.77
N GLY A 543 -16.98 9.16 -0.53
CA GLY A 543 -17.11 10.48 -1.15
C GLY A 543 -18.51 11.07 -1.01
N SER A 544 -19.54 10.23 -1.17
CA SER A 544 -20.93 10.64 -0.96
C SER A 544 -21.24 11.01 0.50
N SER A 545 -20.62 10.31 1.47
CA SER A 545 -20.73 10.67 2.89
C SER A 545 -20.05 12.01 3.18
N VAL A 546 -18.90 12.29 2.56
CA VAL A 546 -18.18 13.57 2.70
C VAL A 546 -19.01 14.73 2.16
N GLN A 547 -19.56 14.60 0.95
CA GLN A 547 -20.41 15.64 0.36
C GLN A 547 -21.67 15.90 1.21
N SER A 548 -22.30 14.83 1.70
CA SER A 548 -23.47 14.92 2.60
C SER A 548 -23.11 15.57 3.94
N LEU A 549 -21.95 15.25 4.49
CA LEU A 549 -21.43 15.84 5.73
C LEU A 549 -21.24 17.35 5.58
N GLN A 550 -20.62 17.76 4.46
CA GLN A 550 -20.36 19.16 4.16
C GLN A 550 -21.65 19.98 4.04
N SER A 551 -22.59 19.55 3.18
CA SER A 551 -23.87 20.25 2.97
C SER A 551 -24.76 20.23 4.21
N ARG A 552 -24.70 19.17 5.03
CA ARG A 552 -25.48 19.16 6.28
C ARG A 552 -24.87 20.08 7.32
N TYR A 553 -23.54 20.14 7.41
CA TYR A 553 -22.87 21.00 8.38
C TYR A 553 -23.17 22.48 8.13
N SER A 554 -23.16 22.91 6.88
CA SER A 554 -23.54 24.28 6.50
C SER A 554 -24.97 24.62 6.92
N VAL A 555 -25.92 23.71 6.70
CA VAL A 555 -27.33 23.84 7.11
C VAL A 555 -27.47 23.93 8.64
N GLU A 556 -26.76 23.09 9.40
CA GLU A 556 -26.82 23.10 10.86
C GLU A 556 -26.18 24.37 11.46
N LEU A 557 -25.10 24.88 10.86
CA LEU A 557 -24.51 26.17 11.25
C LEU A 557 -25.49 27.32 11.03
N GLN A 558 -26.18 27.37 9.89
CA GLN A 558 -27.20 28.38 9.62
C GLN A 558 -28.37 28.29 10.61
N ARG A 559 -28.85 27.07 10.89
CA ARG A 559 -29.92 26.83 11.86
C ARG A 559 -29.52 27.30 13.26
N ALA A 560 -28.26 27.09 13.64
CA ALA A 560 -27.68 27.54 14.89
C ALA A 560 -27.27 29.03 14.89
N LYS A 561 -27.41 29.73 13.75
CA LYS A 561 -26.97 31.11 13.53
C LYS A 561 -25.46 31.31 13.82
N LEU A 562 -24.65 30.31 13.48
CA LEU A 562 -23.20 30.32 13.61
C LEU A 562 -22.53 30.72 12.29
N PRO A 563 -21.34 31.36 12.33
CA PRO A 563 -20.58 31.70 11.13
C PRO A 563 -20.07 30.42 10.44
N MET A 564 -19.96 30.45 9.11
CA MET A 564 -19.33 29.37 8.36
C MET A 564 -17.80 29.45 8.47
N PRO A 565 -17.09 28.30 8.52
CA PRO A 565 -15.63 28.27 8.42
C PRO A 565 -15.14 28.86 7.10
N LYS A 566 -13.97 29.51 7.11
CA LYS A 566 -13.39 30.15 5.91
C LYS A 566 -13.24 29.23 4.70
N TRP A 567 -12.96 27.94 4.93
CA TRP A 567 -12.79 26.96 3.86
C TRP A 567 -14.12 26.57 3.18
N MET A 568 -15.26 26.84 3.83
CA MET A 568 -16.60 26.54 3.33
C MET A 568 -17.20 27.73 2.57
N ASP A 569 -16.55 28.89 2.63
CA ASP A 569 -16.88 30.08 1.85
C ASP A 569 -16.37 29.88 0.40
N ASN A 570 -17.02 28.97 -0.33
CA ASN A 570 -16.66 28.61 -1.69
C ASN A 570 -17.79 29.00 -2.65
N ASP A 571 -17.42 29.56 -3.80
CA ASP A 571 -18.32 30.06 -4.85
C ASP A 571 -19.24 28.96 -5.43
N ASP A 572 -18.96 27.67 -5.20
CA ASP A 572 -19.69 26.53 -5.77
C ASP A 572 -20.89 26.04 -4.94
N LEU A 573 -21.04 26.49 -3.70
CA LEU A 573 -22.20 26.16 -2.86
C LEU A 573 -23.35 27.11 -3.17
N ILE A 574 -24.45 26.58 -3.72
CA ILE A 574 -25.63 27.36 -4.09
C ILE A 574 -26.74 27.12 -3.08
N THR A 575 -27.44 28.20 -2.73
CA THR A 575 -28.71 28.10 -2.01
C THR A 575 -29.85 28.21 -3.02
N VAL A 576 -30.65 27.16 -3.12
CA VAL A 576 -31.84 27.10 -3.95
C VAL A 576 -33.07 27.15 -3.05
N THR A 577 -33.92 28.14 -3.22
CA THR A 577 -35.21 28.27 -2.53
C THR A 577 -36.32 27.72 -3.42
N LEU A 578 -37.02 26.71 -2.93
CA LEU A 578 -38.24 26.18 -3.54
C LEU A 578 -39.43 26.85 -2.84
N GLY A 579 -40.12 27.74 -3.55
CA GLY A 579 -41.38 28.33 -3.09
C GLY A 579 -42.49 27.30 -3.18
N LEU A 580 -43.26 27.11 -2.12
CA LEU A 580 -44.28 26.08 -2.04
C LEU A 580 -45.67 26.68 -2.20
N ASN A 581 -46.56 25.98 -2.90
CA ASN A 581 -47.98 26.31 -2.98
C ASN A 581 -48.75 26.03 -1.67
N THR A 582 -48.07 25.46 -0.67
CA THR A 582 -48.60 25.12 0.65
C THR A 582 -47.61 25.52 1.74
N SER A 583 -48.07 25.58 2.99
CA SER A 583 -47.21 25.98 4.13
C SER A 583 -46.07 25.00 4.46
N LYS A 584 -46.12 23.76 3.95
CA LYS A 584 -45.17 22.67 4.22
C LYS A 584 -44.89 21.89 2.94
N PRO A 585 -43.69 21.32 2.76
CA PRO A 585 -43.41 20.51 1.56
C PRO A 585 -44.32 19.29 1.49
N THR A 586 -44.63 18.85 0.27
CA THR A 586 -45.34 17.59 0.07
C THR A 586 -44.49 16.41 0.59
N LYS A 587 -45.14 15.27 0.87
CA LYS A 587 -44.43 14.04 1.25
C LYS A 587 -43.43 13.63 0.19
N LEU A 588 -43.81 13.77 -1.08
CA LEU A 588 -42.98 13.47 -2.24
C LEU A 588 -41.73 14.37 -2.29
N LEU A 589 -41.89 15.69 -2.14
CA LEU A 589 -40.75 16.63 -2.13
C LEU A 589 -39.80 16.36 -0.96
N SER A 590 -40.35 16.16 0.24
CA SER A 590 -39.56 15.88 1.44
C SER A 590 -38.75 14.59 1.30
N TRP A 591 -39.36 13.57 0.70
CA TRP A 591 -38.73 12.29 0.44
C TRP A 591 -37.66 12.40 -0.66
N PHE A 592 -37.96 13.09 -1.77
CA PHE A 592 -37.03 13.33 -2.86
C PHE A 592 -35.75 14.02 -2.38
N LEU A 593 -35.86 15.14 -1.67
CA LEU A 593 -34.70 15.89 -1.17
C LEU A 593 -33.82 15.04 -0.24
N LYS A 594 -34.45 14.17 0.56
CA LYS A 594 -33.73 13.25 1.45
C LYS A 594 -32.95 12.19 0.68
N GLU A 595 -33.58 11.51 -0.27
CA GLU A 595 -32.92 10.44 -1.06
C GLU A 595 -31.86 10.99 -2.03
N ALA A 596 -32.05 12.22 -2.50
CA ALA A 596 -31.07 12.94 -3.31
C ALA A 596 -29.84 13.41 -2.50
N GLY A 597 -29.84 13.26 -1.16
CA GLY A 597 -28.77 13.75 -0.30
C GLY A 597 -28.70 15.28 -0.21
N LEU A 598 -29.82 15.95 -0.48
CA LEU A 598 -29.92 17.41 -0.52
C LEU A 598 -30.31 17.94 0.86
N ALA A 599 -29.34 18.55 1.54
CA ALA A 599 -29.57 19.18 2.83
C ALA A 599 -30.49 20.40 2.65
N HIS A 600 -31.54 20.48 3.46
CA HIS A 600 -32.54 21.53 3.33
C HIS A 600 -33.03 22.07 4.68
N LEU A 601 -33.49 23.32 4.65
CA LEU A 601 -34.13 24.05 5.73
C LEU A 601 -35.59 24.31 5.38
N LEU A 602 -36.49 23.99 6.31
CA LEU A 602 -37.92 24.25 6.15
C LEU A 602 -38.22 25.69 6.59
N GLY A 603 -38.74 26.47 5.67
CA GLY A 603 -39.37 27.77 5.92
C GLY A 603 -40.90 27.67 5.90
N ARG A 604 -41.58 28.77 6.20
CA ARG A 604 -43.03 28.86 6.06
C ARG A 604 -43.37 29.15 4.60
N GLY A 605 -43.86 28.14 3.87
CA GLY A 605 -44.15 28.27 2.44
C GLY A 605 -42.92 28.21 1.52
N GLU A 606 -41.76 27.80 2.03
CA GLU A 606 -40.54 27.61 1.23
C GLU A 606 -39.65 26.50 1.78
N VAL A 607 -38.83 25.90 0.92
CA VAL A 607 -37.74 24.99 1.30
C VAL A 607 -36.43 25.52 0.74
N ARG A 608 -35.45 25.77 1.60
CA ARG A 608 -34.12 26.21 1.17
C ARG A 608 -33.18 25.01 1.12
N VAL A 609 -32.70 24.68 -0.05
CA VAL A 609 -31.77 23.59 -0.33
C VAL A 609 -30.36 24.16 -0.47
N GLN A 610 -29.39 23.58 0.23
CA GLN A 610 -27.98 23.87 0.00
C GLN A 610 -27.34 22.71 -0.75
N ALA A 611 -26.82 23.01 -1.94
CA ALA A 611 -26.27 22.01 -2.84
C ALA A 611 -25.08 22.57 -3.63
N TYR A 612 -24.14 21.69 -3.94
CA TYR A 612 -23.11 21.98 -4.93
C TYR A 612 -23.65 21.81 -6.35
N MET A 613 -23.06 22.52 -7.31
CA MET A 613 -23.50 22.47 -8.71
C MET A 613 -23.45 21.07 -9.32
N ASP A 614 -22.47 20.27 -8.94
CA ASP A 614 -22.37 18.86 -9.36
C ASP A 614 -23.54 18.01 -8.85
N GLN A 615 -24.04 18.27 -7.63
CA GLN A 615 -25.23 17.60 -7.11
C GLN A 615 -26.45 17.97 -7.96
N LEU A 616 -26.63 19.26 -8.27
CA LEU A 616 -27.74 19.75 -9.08
C LEU A 616 -27.68 19.25 -10.54
N TRP A 617 -26.49 19.02 -11.09
CA TRP A 617 -26.30 18.49 -12.44
C TRP A 617 -26.52 16.97 -12.52
N ASN A 618 -26.16 16.21 -11.49
CA ASN A 618 -26.28 14.75 -11.46
C ASN A 618 -27.60 14.26 -10.83
N MET A 619 -28.69 15.02 -10.96
CA MET A 619 -30.00 14.60 -10.43
C MET A 619 -30.60 13.38 -11.15
N ASP A 620 -30.14 13.04 -12.35
CA ASP A 620 -30.44 11.78 -13.04
C ASP A 620 -30.05 10.57 -12.17
N VAL A 621 -28.89 10.64 -11.53
CA VAL A 621 -28.42 9.60 -10.58
C VAL A 621 -29.33 9.53 -9.35
N ALA A 622 -29.79 10.68 -8.85
CA ALA A 622 -30.72 10.72 -7.72
C ALA A 622 -32.08 10.09 -8.06
N VAL A 623 -32.62 10.38 -9.25
CA VAL A 623 -33.89 9.82 -9.74
C VAL A 623 -33.79 8.29 -9.90
N ARG A 624 -32.71 7.77 -10.48
CA ARG A 624 -32.50 6.31 -10.57
C ARG A 624 -32.45 5.63 -9.20
N LYS A 625 -31.79 6.27 -8.21
CA LYS A 625 -31.72 5.78 -6.82
C LYS A 625 -33.10 5.75 -6.15
N ILE A 626 -33.91 6.76 -6.41
CA ILE A 626 -35.28 6.91 -5.91
C ILE A 626 -36.16 5.77 -6.44
N LYS A 627 -36.12 5.46 -7.74
CA LYS A 627 -36.84 4.32 -8.33
C LYS A 627 -36.42 2.98 -7.70
N ALA A 628 -35.12 2.73 -7.62
CA ALA A 628 -34.59 1.51 -7.02
C ALA A 628 -34.98 1.35 -5.52
N THR A 629 -35.19 2.47 -4.81
CA THR A 629 -35.65 2.47 -3.42
C THR A 629 -37.15 2.18 -3.32
N LEU A 630 -37.95 2.78 -4.19
CA LEU A 630 -39.39 2.50 -4.30
C LEU A 630 -39.66 1.04 -4.65
N PHE A 631 -38.96 0.51 -5.66
CA PHE A 631 -39.15 -0.86 -6.11
C PHE A 631 -38.80 -1.86 -5.00
N ARG A 632 -37.69 -1.64 -4.28
CA ARG A 632 -37.33 -2.48 -3.13
C ARG A 632 -38.32 -2.36 -1.98
N ARG A 633 -38.75 -1.14 -1.62
CA ARG A 633 -39.70 -0.90 -0.52
C ARG A 633 -41.00 -1.65 -0.74
N HIS A 634 -41.48 -1.67 -1.99
CA HIS A 634 -42.73 -2.34 -2.39
C HIS A 634 -42.51 -3.76 -2.93
N LYS A 635 -41.29 -4.30 -2.82
CA LYS A 635 -40.90 -5.65 -3.31
C LYS A 635 -41.23 -5.89 -4.80
N LEU A 636 -41.18 -4.83 -5.60
CA LEU A 636 -41.38 -4.86 -7.05
C LEU A 636 -40.11 -5.37 -7.72
N LYS A 637 -40.24 -6.47 -8.48
CA LYS A 637 -39.15 -7.04 -9.28
C LYS A 637 -39.09 -6.30 -10.61
N HIS A 638 -37.93 -5.73 -10.91
CA HIS A 638 -37.64 -5.04 -12.18
C HIS A 638 -36.79 -5.93 -13.08
N LEU A 639 -36.92 -5.76 -14.39
CA LEU A 639 -36.02 -6.37 -15.36
C LEU A 639 -34.60 -5.83 -15.19
N THR A 640 -33.61 -6.70 -15.02
CA THR A 640 -32.19 -6.30 -15.03
C THR A 640 -31.54 -6.61 -16.39
N PRO A 641 -30.40 -5.97 -16.71
CA PRO A 641 -29.64 -6.30 -17.91
C PRO A 641 -29.28 -7.80 -17.99
N GLU A 642 -29.04 -8.43 -16.84
CA GLU A 642 -28.75 -9.87 -16.74
C GLU A 642 -29.98 -10.73 -17.10
N ASN A 643 -31.20 -10.29 -16.74
CA ASN A 643 -32.45 -10.96 -17.12
C ASN A 643 -32.71 -10.92 -18.64
N LEU A 644 -32.15 -9.95 -19.36
CA LEU A 644 -32.34 -9.76 -20.80
C LEU A 644 -31.08 -10.08 -21.62
N SER A 645 -30.11 -10.78 -21.03
CA SER A 645 -28.82 -11.10 -21.69
C SER A 645 -28.96 -11.90 -22.99
N HIS A 646 -30.07 -12.60 -23.17
CA HIS A 646 -30.43 -13.36 -24.37
C HIS A 646 -30.89 -12.51 -25.56
N ILE A 647 -31.18 -11.22 -25.36
CA ILE A 647 -31.53 -10.27 -26.44
C ILE A 647 -30.22 -9.61 -26.90
N GLU A 648 -29.79 -9.82 -28.13
CA GLU A 648 -28.51 -9.29 -28.62
C GLU A 648 -28.54 -7.77 -28.89
N ASP A 649 -29.68 -7.25 -29.36
CA ASP A 649 -29.84 -5.82 -29.65
C ASP A 649 -29.94 -5.01 -28.34
N PHE A 650 -28.97 -4.12 -28.14
CA PHE A 650 -28.93 -3.21 -26.99
C PHE A 650 -30.12 -2.24 -26.95
N ARG A 651 -30.60 -1.76 -28.10
CA ARG A 651 -31.72 -0.80 -28.16
C ARG A 651 -33.03 -1.45 -27.77
N GLU A 652 -33.25 -2.69 -28.19
CA GLU A 652 -34.42 -3.47 -27.82
C GLU A 652 -34.43 -3.79 -26.31
N ARG A 653 -33.28 -4.17 -25.75
CA ARG A 653 -33.12 -4.33 -24.29
C ARG A 653 -33.42 -3.05 -23.52
N ALA A 654 -32.88 -1.91 -23.98
CA ALA A 654 -33.10 -0.62 -23.34
C ALA A 654 -34.58 -0.20 -23.38
N ALA A 655 -35.28 -0.43 -24.49
CA ALA A 655 -36.70 -0.14 -24.62
C ALA A 655 -37.57 -0.99 -23.67
N LEU A 656 -37.25 -2.29 -23.53
CA LEU A 656 -37.96 -3.19 -22.62
C LEU A 656 -37.74 -2.82 -21.15
N ILE A 657 -36.50 -2.51 -20.76
CA ILE A 657 -36.18 -2.02 -19.41
C ILE A 657 -36.91 -0.72 -19.13
N SER A 658 -36.91 0.22 -20.09
CA SER A 658 -37.60 1.51 -19.91
C SER A 658 -39.12 1.37 -19.79
N ALA A 659 -39.73 0.42 -20.50
CA ALA A 659 -41.16 0.15 -20.40
C ALA A 659 -41.53 -0.50 -19.06
N ASP A 660 -40.71 -1.43 -18.57
CA ASP A 660 -40.90 -2.06 -17.26
C ASP A 660 -40.69 -1.05 -16.13
N ASP A 661 -39.66 -0.21 -16.21
CA ASP A 661 -39.42 0.88 -15.26
C ASP A 661 -40.60 1.86 -15.20
N LYS A 662 -41.20 2.22 -16.34
CA LYS A 662 -42.39 3.09 -16.39
C LYS A 662 -43.55 2.44 -15.64
N ARG A 663 -43.84 1.17 -15.95
CA ARG A 663 -44.92 0.38 -15.34
C ARG A 663 -44.73 0.26 -13.82
N LEU A 664 -43.53 -0.07 -13.37
CA LEU A 664 -43.21 -0.24 -11.96
C LEU A 664 -43.23 1.09 -11.20
N LEU A 665 -42.84 2.19 -11.85
CA LEU A 665 -42.89 3.52 -11.26
C LEU A 665 -44.34 3.98 -11.05
N CYS A 666 -45.23 3.79 -12.03
CA CYS A 666 -46.66 4.01 -11.87
C CYS A 666 -47.19 3.26 -10.65
N GLN A 667 -46.96 1.94 -10.60
CA GLN A 667 -47.39 1.09 -9.50
C GLN A 667 -46.85 1.55 -8.14
N ALA A 668 -45.57 1.96 -8.08
CA ALA A 668 -44.97 2.44 -6.84
C ALA A 668 -45.53 3.79 -6.38
N LEU A 669 -45.83 4.69 -7.31
CA LEU A 669 -46.39 6.02 -7.00
C LEU A 669 -47.88 5.93 -6.59
N GLU A 670 -48.65 5.02 -7.19
CA GLU A 670 -50.01 4.68 -6.71
C GLU A 670 -50.01 4.18 -5.27
N LEU A 671 -49.07 3.30 -4.92
CA LEU A 671 -48.90 2.80 -3.56
C LEU A 671 -48.49 3.90 -2.56
N GLU A 672 -47.93 5.01 -3.03
CA GLU A 672 -47.65 6.21 -2.23
C GLU A 672 -48.81 7.24 -2.27
N GLY A 673 -49.90 6.93 -2.98
CA GLY A 673 -51.14 7.72 -3.05
C GLY A 673 -51.15 8.81 -4.13
N LEU A 674 -50.38 8.66 -5.21
CA LEU A 674 -50.34 9.57 -6.35
C LEU A 674 -51.08 8.94 -7.55
N ASP A 675 -51.81 9.75 -8.32
CA ASP A 675 -52.55 9.29 -9.50
C ASP A 675 -51.61 9.03 -10.69
N ASN A 676 -51.87 7.96 -11.46
CA ASN A 676 -51.14 7.62 -12.68
C ASN A 676 -51.28 8.64 -13.81
N SER A 677 -52.31 9.50 -13.74
CA SER A 677 -52.51 10.59 -14.69
C SER A 677 -51.62 11.83 -14.40
N ASP A 678 -50.86 11.81 -13.31
CA ASP A 678 -50.04 12.96 -12.89
C ASP A 678 -48.81 13.15 -13.81
N PRO A 679 -48.57 14.37 -14.34
CA PRO A 679 -47.39 14.70 -15.16
C PRO A 679 -46.05 14.33 -14.50
N THR A 680 -46.02 14.16 -13.18
CA THR A 680 -44.85 13.73 -12.41
C THR A 680 -44.36 12.33 -12.80
N VAL A 681 -45.27 11.42 -13.16
CA VAL A 681 -44.95 10.05 -13.56
C VAL A 681 -44.15 10.04 -14.87
N GLU A 682 -44.60 10.83 -15.83
CA GLU A 682 -43.95 10.99 -17.13
C GLU A 682 -42.59 11.65 -16.98
N LEU A 683 -42.52 12.74 -16.20
CA LEU A 683 -41.27 13.44 -15.93
C LEU A 683 -40.21 12.53 -15.28
N LEU A 684 -40.55 11.80 -14.21
CA LEU A 684 -39.62 10.89 -13.55
C LEU A 684 -39.22 9.69 -14.43
N ASN A 685 -40.07 9.32 -15.40
CA ASN A 685 -39.76 8.26 -16.33
C ASN A 685 -38.76 8.71 -17.41
N ASP A 686 -38.90 9.93 -17.94
CA ASP A 686 -38.09 10.47 -19.03
C ASP A 686 -36.63 10.74 -18.65
N PHE A 687 -36.34 11.00 -17.37
CA PHE A 687 -34.96 11.13 -16.86
C PHE A 687 -34.13 9.83 -16.93
N ASN A 688 -34.67 8.74 -17.49
CA ASN A 688 -34.07 7.40 -17.50
C ASN A 688 -33.42 6.99 -18.83
N LEU A 689 -33.41 7.84 -19.86
CA LEU A 689 -32.79 7.48 -21.14
C LEU A 689 -31.27 7.22 -20.98
N PRO A 690 -30.68 6.24 -21.69
CA PRO A 690 -29.25 5.92 -21.62
C PRO A 690 -28.37 7.15 -21.93
N ARG A 691 -27.18 7.22 -21.30
CA ARG A 691 -26.21 8.33 -21.49
C ARG A 691 -25.88 8.61 -22.97
N GLU A 692 -26.07 7.62 -23.84
CA GLU A 692 -25.72 7.65 -25.27
C GLU A 692 -26.86 8.19 -26.15
N GLU A 693 -28.13 8.09 -25.72
CA GLU A 693 -29.28 8.62 -26.47
C GLU A 693 -29.62 10.07 -26.08
N VAL A 694 -29.20 10.51 -24.89
CA VAL A 694 -29.45 11.86 -24.34
C VAL A 694 -28.28 12.82 -24.60
N GLY A 695 -27.43 12.50 -25.60
CA GLY A 695 -26.20 13.23 -25.90
C GLY A 695 -26.36 14.75 -26.06
N ASP A 696 -27.56 15.22 -26.42
CA ASP A 696 -27.83 16.64 -26.69
C ASP A 696 -28.55 17.39 -25.54
N TRP A 697 -29.16 16.68 -24.58
CA TRP A 697 -29.92 17.29 -23.48
C TRP A 697 -29.02 17.87 -22.38
N ARG A 698 -27.87 17.22 -22.12
CA ARG A 698 -26.84 17.74 -21.19
C ARG A 698 -26.22 19.04 -21.68
N ILE A 699 -26.15 19.24 -23.00
CA ILE A 699 -25.49 20.41 -23.59
C ILE A 699 -26.37 21.66 -23.42
N ARG A 700 -27.70 21.56 -23.61
CA ARG A 700 -28.59 22.74 -23.57
C ARG A 700 -29.16 23.08 -22.18
N MET A 701 -29.28 22.11 -21.26
CA MET A 701 -29.73 22.37 -19.87
C MET A 701 -28.60 22.82 -18.92
N SER A 702 -27.34 22.69 -19.36
CA SER A 702 -26.15 23.22 -18.66
C SER A 702 -26.15 24.75 -18.47
N HIS A 703 -27.05 25.46 -19.18
CA HIS A 703 -27.19 26.91 -19.12
C HIS A 703 -28.04 27.40 -17.93
N LEU A 704 -28.85 26.53 -17.31
CA LEU A 704 -29.65 26.88 -16.13
C LEU A 704 -28.83 26.65 -14.85
N ARG A 705 -28.62 27.73 -14.09
CA ARG A 705 -27.84 27.71 -12.83
C ARG A 705 -28.49 26.91 -11.69
N MET A 706 -29.72 26.45 -11.90
CA MET A 706 -30.49 25.61 -10.96
C MET A 706 -30.37 24.10 -11.27
N GLY A 707 -29.64 23.74 -12.32
CA GLY A 707 -29.47 22.36 -12.79
C GLY A 707 -30.80 21.66 -13.10
N ASN A 708 -30.79 20.33 -12.96
CA ASN A 708 -31.97 19.49 -13.22
C ASN A 708 -33.01 19.53 -12.09
N LEU A 709 -32.68 20.13 -10.94
CA LEU A 709 -33.57 20.21 -9.79
C LEU A 709 -34.84 21.01 -10.11
N ALA A 710 -34.71 22.17 -10.78
CA ALA A 710 -35.85 23.04 -11.08
C ALA A 710 -36.91 22.33 -11.94
N VAL A 711 -36.46 21.59 -12.96
CA VAL A 711 -37.33 20.81 -13.85
C VAL A 711 -37.96 19.62 -13.13
N LEU A 712 -37.19 18.91 -12.29
CA LEU A 712 -37.73 17.81 -11.49
C LEU A 712 -38.82 18.27 -10.52
N THR A 713 -38.60 19.40 -9.87
CA THR A 713 -39.56 19.94 -8.90
C THR A 713 -40.70 20.71 -9.53
N SER A 714 -40.70 20.97 -10.85
CA SER A 714 -41.77 21.73 -11.50
C SER A 714 -43.06 20.93 -11.69
N ALA A 715 -43.02 19.61 -11.45
CA ALA A 715 -44.23 18.80 -11.55
C ALA A 715 -45.20 19.11 -10.39
N PRO A 716 -46.52 19.22 -10.65
CA PRO A 716 -47.50 19.66 -9.66
C PRO A 716 -47.48 18.88 -8.33
N ALA A 717 -47.20 17.58 -8.35
CA ALA A 717 -47.14 16.73 -7.16
C ALA A 717 -46.04 17.11 -6.15
N PHE A 718 -45.00 17.82 -6.60
CA PHE A 718 -43.97 18.36 -5.71
C PHE A 718 -44.45 19.59 -4.93
N GLY A 719 -45.53 20.24 -5.38
CA GLY A 719 -46.10 21.42 -4.73
C GLY A 719 -45.19 22.65 -4.75
N VAL A 720 -44.28 22.74 -5.72
CA VAL A 720 -43.37 23.88 -5.90
C VAL A 720 -43.97 24.85 -6.91
N GLU A 721 -44.14 26.10 -6.49
CA GLU A 721 -44.68 27.20 -7.29
C GLU A 721 -43.57 27.92 -8.06
N TYR A 722 -42.44 28.16 -7.40
CA TYR A 722 -41.27 28.79 -8.01
C TYR A 722 -39.97 28.21 -7.47
N VAL A 723 -38.92 28.33 -8.28
CA VAL A 723 -37.56 28.01 -7.85
C VAL A 723 -36.72 29.26 -7.97
N GLU A 724 -36.00 29.59 -6.89
CA GLU A 724 -35.10 30.73 -6.80
C GLU A 724 -33.70 30.25 -6.44
N SER A 725 -32.66 30.82 -7.07
CA SER A 725 -31.28 30.58 -6.65
C SER A 725 -30.60 31.89 -6.23
N ILE A 726 -29.83 31.80 -5.14
CA ILE A 726 -29.02 32.90 -4.63
C ILE A 726 -27.57 32.40 -4.54
N ARG A 727 -26.70 33.01 -5.34
CA ARG A 727 -25.24 32.88 -5.21
C ARG A 727 -24.70 34.13 -4.54
N ARG A 728 -23.98 33.98 -3.42
CA ARG A 728 -23.15 35.07 -2.88
C ARG A 728 -21.84 35.05 -3.65
N GLN A 729 -21.56 36.13 -4.37
CA GLN A 729 -20.26 36.32 -4.99
C GLN A 729 -19.56 37.44 -4.24
N GLU A 730 -18.43 37.14 -3.61
CA GLU A 730 -17.56 38.18 -3.04
C GLU A 730 -16.75 38.81 -4.19
N VAL A 731 -17.11 40.02 -4.60
CA VAL A 731 -16.30 40.78 -5.55
C VAL A 731 -15.23 41.54 -4.78
N LYS A 732 -13.97 41.13 -4.91
CA LYS A 732 -12.83 41.94 -4.47
C LYS A 732 -12.69 43.14 -5.42
N SER A 733 -13.12 44.33 -5.01
CA SER A 733 -12.77 45.56 -5.73
C SER A 733 -11.53 46.21 -5.11
N MET A 734 -10.55 46.55 -5.95
CA MET A 734 -9.40 47.38 -5.56
C MET A 734 -9.82 48.85 -5.52
N VAL A 735 -9.75 49.47 -4.35
CA VAL A 735 -9.68 50.94 -4.23
C VAL A 735 -8.63 51.29 -3.16
N GLY A 736 -7.40 51.62 -3.59
CA GLY A 736 -6.37 52.19 -2.71
C GLY A 736 -5.67 51.22 -1.76
N LYS A 737 -4.73 51.75 -0.96
CA LYS A 737 -3.71 51.02 -0.17
C LYS A 737 -4.23 50.31 1.10
N ASP A 738 -5.54 50.34 1.37
CA ASP A 738 -6.17 49.64 2.50
C ASP A 738 -7.37 48.82 2.00
N PHE A 739 -7.45 47.55 2.41
CA PHE A 739 -8.38 46.52 1.94
C PHE A 739 -9.10 45.90 3.17
N PHE A 740 -10.41 45.59 3.27
CA PHE A 740 -11.56 45.49 2.36
C PHE A 740 -12.91 45.79 3.09
N VAL A 741 -13.91 46.29 2.35
CA VAL A 741 -15.36 46.03 2.58
C VAL A 741 -15.82 45.06 1.50
N ALA A 742 -16.31 43.88 1.88
CA ALA A 742 -16.93 42.92 0.95
C ALA A 742 -18.37 43.36 0.63
N ARG A 743 -18.66 43.68 -0.64
CA ARG A 743 -20.04 43.83 -1.11
C ARG A 743 -20.45 42.51 -1.76
N ALA A 744 -21.23 41.71 -1.04
CA ALA A 744 -21.86 40.51 -1.59
C ALA A 744 -22.87 40.94 -2.66
N THR A 745 -22.57 40.73 -3.94
CA THR A 745 -23.58 40.82 -5.00
C THR A 745 -24.33 39.51 -5.02
N SER A 746 -25.58 39.51 -4.56
CA SER A 746 -26.53 38.41 -4.76
C SER A 746 -27.18 38.58 -6.14
N ARG A 747 -26.93 37.66 -7.06
CA ARG A 747 -27.72 37.58 -8.30
C ARG A 747 -28.90 36.63 -8.03
N ARG A 748 -30.12 37.16 -8.15
CA ARG A 748 -31.38 36.46 -7.93
C ARG A 748 -31.93 36.00 -9.28
N GLU A 749 -32.08 34.70 -9.46
CA GLU A 749 -32.81 34.12 -10.59
C GLU A 749 -34.04 33.42 -10.04
N THR A 750 -35.23 33.75 -10.54
CA THR A 750 -36.52 33.16 -10.15
C THR A 750 -37.18 32.60 -11.41
N ILE A 751 -37.56 31.32 -11.36
CA ILE A 751 -38.26 30.64 -12.45
C ILE A 751 -39.61 30.15 -11.94
N ASP A 752 -40.66 30.46 -12.68
CA ASP A 752 -42.01 29.92 -12.46
C ASP A 752 -42.03 28.45 -12.91
N ALA A 753 -42.39 27.55 -12.01
CA ALA A 753 -42.45 26.12 -12.28
C ALA A 753 -43.42 25.78 -13.43
N GLY A 754 -44.53 26.51 -13.55
CA GLY A 754 -45.53 26.29 -14.60
C GLY A 754 -45.01 26.62 -16.01
N LYS A 755 -44.08 27.57 -16.12
CA LYS A 755 -43.52 28.05 -17.39
C LYS A 755 -42.49 27.10 -18.02
N LEU A 756 -41.78 26.33 -17.19
CA LEU A 756 -40.82 25.30 -17.64
C LEU A 756 -41.49 24.14 -18.39
N VAL A 757 -42.72 23.78 -18.00
CA VAL A 757 -43.49 22.71 -18.66
C VAL A 757 -43.85 23.11 -20.08
N SER A 758 -44.28 24.36 -20.31
CA SER A 758 -44.60 24.87 -21.65
C SER A 758 -43.37 25.01 -22.56
N GLU A 759 -42.25 25.54 -22.04
CA GLU A 759 -41.02 25.72 -22.81
C GLU A 759 -40.36 24.36 -23.15
N GLY A 760 -40.50 23.35 -22.28
CA GLY A 760 -40.03 21.98 -22.54
C GLY A 760 -40.84 21.23 -23.60
N VAL A 761 -42.12 21.56 -23.82
CA VAL A 761 -42.95 20.98 -24.89
C VAL A 761 -42.66 21.66 -26.22
N GLU A 762 -42.51 22.99 -26.25
CA GLU A 762 -42.12 23.72 -27.47
C GLU A 762 -40.69 23.38 -27.91
N GLY A 763 -39.76 23.20 -26.97
CA GLY A 763 -38.40 22.71 -27.24
C GLY A 763 -38.37 21.30 -27.83
N ARG A 764 -39.30 20.41 -27.42
CA ARG A 764 -39.48 19.07 -28.00
C ARG A 764 -39.93 19.13 -29.45
N LEU A 765 -40.92 19.97 -29.77
CA LEU A 765 -41.39 20.18 -31.14
C LEU A 765 -40.31 20.74 -32.07
N ALA A 766 -39.46 21.64 -31.58
CA ALA A 766 -38.35 22.21 -32.36
C ALA A 766 -37.24 21.18 -32.63
N ALA A 767 -36.87 20.36 -31.65
CA ALA A 767 -35.83 19.33 -31.80
C ALA A 767 -36.27 18.19 -32.74
N HIS A 768 -37.54 17.75 -32.64
CA HIS A 768 -38.09 16.75 -33.56
C HIS A 768 -38.18 17.26 -35.00
N LYS A 769 -38.47 18.56 -35.18
CA LYS A 769 -38.45 19.19 -36.51
C LYS A 769 -37.04 19.19 -37.12
N GLU A 770 -36.02 19.55 -36.34
CA GLU A 770 -34.62 19.60 -36.79
C GLU A 770 -34.08 18.19 -37.13
N ALA A 771 -34.43 17.18 -36.31
CA ALA A 771 -34.09 15.78 -36.57
C ALA A 771 -34.80 15.22 -37.83
N LEU A 772 -36.09 15.54 -38.02
CA LEU A 772 -36.84 15.17 -39.21
C LEU A 772 -36.24 15.82 -40.47
N GLU A 773 -35.89 17.09 -40.42
CA GLU A 773 -35.23 17.80 -41.52
C GLU A 773 -33.88 17.15 -41.89
N SER A 774 -33.09 16.73 -40.89
CA SER A 774 -31.84 16.01 -41.10
C SER A 774 -32.03 14.61 -41.71
N LEU A 775 -33.07 13.88 -41.32
CA LEU A 775 -33.37 12.55 -41.85
C LEU A 775 -33.92 12.61 -43.28
N LEU A 776 -34.74 13.62 -43.58
CA LEU A 776 -35.33 13.82 -44.91
C LEU A 776 -34.29 14.23 -45.96
N LEU A 777 -33.18 14.88 -45.56
CA LEU A 777 -32.07 15.23 -46.43
C LEU A 777 -31.44 14.00 -47.13
N GLY A 778 -31.52 12.81 -46.52
CA GLY A 778 -30.97 11.57 -47.09
C GLY A 778 -31.86 10.86 -48.12
N ILE A 779 -33.17 11.09 -48.12
CA ILE A 779 -34.13 10.44 -49.03
C ILE A 779 -34.22 11.30 -50.30
N ARG A 780 -33.89 10.80 -51.50
CA ARG A 780 -33.88 11.66 -52.71
C ARG A 780 -35.23 11.79 -53.40
N ASN A 781 -36.13 10.82 -53.22
CA ASN A 781 -37.44 10.80 -53.85
C ASN A 781 -38.47 11.65 -53.05
N PRO A 782 -39.10 12.66 -53.67
CA PRO A 782 -40.07 13.53 -52.99
C PRO A 782 -41.32 12.81 -52.46
N GLN A 783 -41.78 11.74 -53.13
CA GLN A 783 -42.95 10.98 -52.68
C GLN A 783 -42.62 10.10 -51.47
N GLU A 784 -41.45 9.46 -51.45
CA GLU A 784 -40.96 8.72 -50.29
C GLU A 784 -40.64 9.64 -49.11
N ARG A 785 -40.10 10.84 -49.35
CA ARG A 785 -39.96 11.88 -48.31
C ARG A 785 -41.31 12.21 -47.68
N MET A 786 -42.34 12.38 -48.51
CA MET A 786 -43.68 12.75 -48.05
C MET A 786 -44.35 11.61 -47.27
N GLU A 787 -44.22 10.36 -47.71
CA GLU A 787 -44.72 9.19 -46.97
C GLU A 787 -43.96 8.95 -45.68
N PHE A 788 -42.62 9.06 -45.71
CA PHE A 788 -41.77 8.94 -44.52
C PHE A 788 -42.09 10.02 -43.51
N ALA A 789 -42.20 11.29 -43.94
CA ALA A 789 -42.58 12.39 -43.07
C ALA A 789 -43.99 12.17 -42.49
N LYS A 790 -44.97 11.72 -43.28
CA LYS A 790 -46.32 11.41 -42.79
C LYS A 790 -46.32 10.28 -41.76
N ARG A 791 -45.53 9.22 -41.99
CA ARG A 791 -45.42 8.07 -41.09
C ARG A 791 -44.68 8.42 -39.79
N PHE A 792 -43.52 9.08 -39.89
CA PHE A 792 -42.73 9.57 -38.76
C PHE A 792 -43.51 10.56 -37.91
N LEU A 793 -44.16 11.55 -38.54
CA LEU A 793 -45.05 12.48 -37.83
C LEU A 793 -46.26 11.74 -37.24
N SER A 794 -46.83 10.72 -37.88
CA SER A 794 -47.98 10.00 -37.30
C SER A 794 -47.65 9.13 -36.07
N GLU A 795 -46.41 8.61 -35.98
CA GLU A 795 -45.93 7.80 -34.84
C GLU A 795 -45.34 8.65 -33.71
N GLU A 796 -44.52 9.65 -34.01
CA GLU A 796 -43.95 10.53 -32.99
C GLU A 796 -44.93 11.57 -32.45
N PHE A 797 -45.85 12.10 -33.27
CA PHE A 797 -46.87 13.04 -32.80
C PHE A 797 -47.88 12.36 -31.85
N ARG A 798 -48.10 11.04 -32.01
CA ARG A 798 -48.87 10.22 -31.04
C ARG A 798 -48.09 9.82 -29.78
N ARG A 799 -46.77 9.97 -29.78
CA ARG A 799 -45.90 9.78 -28.61
C ARG A 799 -45.66 11.06 -27.83
N THR A 800 -45.80 12.21 -28.48
CA THR A 800 -45.56 13.55 -27.92
C THR A 800 -46.84 14.19 -27.36
N LEU A 801 -48.00 13.85 -27.93
CA LEU A 801 -49.32 13.97 -27.30
C LEU A 801 -49.54 12.81 -26.34
#